data_AF-A0A9K3PKI4-F1
#
_entry.id   AF-A0A9K3PKI4-F1
#
_cell.length_a   1.000
_cell.length_b   1.000
_cell.length_c   1.000
_cell.angle_alpha   90.00
_cell.angle_beta   90.00
_cell.angle_gamma   90.00
#
_symmetry.space_group_name_H-M   'P 1'
#
loop_
_entity.id
_entity.type
_entity.pdbx_description
1 polymer ?
#
loop_
_entity_poly.entity_id
_entity_poly.type
_entity_poly.pdbx_seq_one_letter_code
_entity_poly.pdbx_strand_id
1 'polypeptide(L)'
;MVSKEEEETTIAMAIKMLEKHIRKLVQKSGPRQNNIPTKLQRLLDHTRHLLLDLFQKRLTLKAFLQWFQGEWSKLEVHLADNPVLILQNALQHYLRCQDGLVLLTSGECRHASDIQEAQRTRYPSRLPSLKERNDGYTKLYTGEFYSGTGWDEFHNEQVGIKVLLKEALQNYHKTPWEYLENRGATDLLDSIWDQHESHVKELQQQLQSLKQRMLSSIQQKLQPRNLKFATQDKMERLSLVVKSQTIDLQRRGNAFQIQGLVLPSSKQSVEDWMFLGLPPEKIFVNNGEKNKGPNGQPKRRRLVIESSSDSEGDENDGSIEKNSSKKPVKANNPNCQSSSPISNKIQGIVVSVKETSTSFSTSPDVALNQIKIQMGVNARDLEDARESLEVEQFRTEEGKVVRLKKVLQRALSRTNPDDEEIWDARECLRLAHMEAGNFMLWETTNGGDKARDHFEAAKALVEQQQETHLKMAQRSDFDSTTWKFLNRNLYYLLGQATVNVGISIIEAVNKSLHNRGSKVLKAVPKLQAAKECASKIRSNIDSTAPFSLEEAQDLLKADQLESLAGRWIGKAHWIARQEDKAVETLQTAASLINEEKVKRMFTGLEEDVLDLAAECLYALHMLVDVACSQLEKLVQSSAPKGDALVEVVKQTLHDHNKTLEFIHQNNGNVNLEDFLLEKDLPTSVEITNHLDSILKWWNGLKEQRHCPLLVDTNSHQQRHHIQRDLSSATTNKFGMVSDQAVSYHSIPSWGSSQGRRQSSQRPTKAPSQNSFPEPISDPFIPPITPPTDYRLWGDKLFWVYYEQKHQKVANKSSLPYPSCAPPFPEEFQTPE
;
A
#
# COMPACT_ATOMS: atom_id res chain seq x y z
N MET A 1 0.41 -16.24 6.63
CA MET A 1 1.88 -16.14 6.64
C MET A 1 2.36 -16.98 5.48
N VAL A 2 3.18 -16.42 4.59
CA VAL A 2 3.83 -17.20 3.54
C VAL A 2 4.82 -18.14 4.24
N SER A 3 4.82 -19.42 3.86
CA SER A 3 5.75 -20.37 4.48
C SER A 3 7.19 -20.07 4.03
N LYS A 4 8.18 -20.40 4.87
CA LYS A 4 9.61 -20.23 4.49
C LYS A 4 9.94 -20.91 3.17
N GLU A 5 9.37 -22.09 2.96
CA GLU A 5 9.54 -22.88 1.75
C GLU A 5 8.91 -22.20 0.52
N GLU A 6 7.74 -21.57 0.67
CA GLU A 6 7.10 -20.81 -0.40
C GLU A 6 7.96 -19.62 -0.86
N GLU A 7 8.52 -18.83 0.06
CA GLU A 7 9.37 -17.68 -0.31
C GLU A 7 10.69 -18.13 -0.94
N GLU A 8 11.36 -19.16 -0.40
CA GLU A 8 12.59 -19.72 -0.99
C GLU A 8 12.32 -20.28 -2.39
N THR A 9 11.16 -20.92 -2.60
CA THR A 9 10.73 -21.42 -3.91
C THR A 9 10.46 -20.27 -4.87
N THR A 10 9.81 -19.20 -4.40
CA THR A 10 9.49 -18.01 -5.21
C THR A 10 10.77 -17.30 -5.64
N ILE A 11 11.73 -17.11 -4.74
CA ILE A 11 13.08 -16.57 -5.05
C ILE A 11 13.79 -17.46 -6.08
N ALA A 12 13.78 -18.78 -5.87
CA ALA A 12 14.41 -19.71 -6.82
C ALA A 12 13.75 -19.64 -8.21
N MET A 13 12.43 -19.48 -8.28
CA MET A 13 11.68 -19.34 -9.52
C MET A 13 11.99 -18.02 -10.23
N ALA A 14 12.06 -16.90 -9.50
CA ALA A 14 12.42 -15.59 -10.03
C ALA A 14 13.82 -15.59 -10.65
N ILE A 15 14.80 -16.14 -9.92
CA ILE A 15 16.18 -16.24 -10.41
C ILE A 15 16.26 -17.15 -11.64
N LYS A 16 15.59 -18.31 -11.65
CA LYS A 16 15.55 -19.20 -12.82
C LYS A 16 14.90 -18.52 -14.03
N MET A 17 13.87 -17.71 -13.82
CA MET A 17 13.18 -16.98 -14.88
C MET A 17 14.07 -15.90 -15.49
N LEU A 18 14.75 -15.12 -14.66
CA LEU A 18 15.73 -14.13 -15.10
C LEU A 18 16.90 -14.80 -15.84
N GLU A 19 17.44 -15.88 -15.28
CA GLU A 19 18.53 -16.65 -15.86
C GLU A 19 18.15 -17.23 -17.24
N LYS A 20 16.95 -17.79 -17.38
CA LYS A 20 16.43 -18.32 -18.65
C LYS A 20 16.41 -17.26 -19.74
N HIS A 21 16.00 -16.04 -19.43
CA HIS A 21 15.94 -14.96 -20.41
C HIS A 21 17.31 -14.37 -20.73
N ILE A 22 18.21 -14.27 -19.74
CA ILE A 22 19.61 -13.91 -19.98
C ILE A 22 20.28 -14.94 -20.89
N ARG A 23 20.06 -16.25 -20.68
CA ARG A 23 20.57 -17.31 -21.58
C ARG A 23 20.10 -17.11 -23.02
N LYS A 24 18.81 -16.84 -23.22
CA LYS A 24 18.25 -16.56 -24.55
C LYS A 24 18.88 -15.32 -25.20
N LEU A 25 19.11 -14.28 -24.41
CA LEU A 25 19.73 -13.03 -24.87
C LEU A 25 21.19 -13.26 -25.30
N VAL A 26 21.96 -13.99 -24.51
CA VAL A 26 23.35 -14.37 -24.84
C VAL A 26 23.39 -15.25 -26.10
N GLN A 27 22.51 -16.25 -26.23
CA GLN A 27 22.46 -17.15 -27.40
C GLN A 27 22.18 -16.41 -28.72
N LYS A 28 21.38 -15.34 -28.70
CA LYS A 28 21.09 -14.52 -29.89
C LYS A 28 22.31 -13.79 -30.46
N SER A 29 23.31 -13.50 -29.62
CA SER A 29 24.52 -12.78 -30.03
C SER A 29 25.53 -13.64 -30.80
N GLY A 30 25.39 -14.97 -30.78
CA GLY A 30 26.23 -15.86 -31.57
C GLY A 30 26.01 -17.35 -31.30
N PRO A 31 26.02 -18.21 -32.34
CA PRO A 31 25.67 -19.64 -32.25
C PRO A 31 26.68 -20.50 -31.47
N ARG A 32 27.78 -19.94 -30.95
CA ARG A 32 28.82 -20.67 -30.20
C ARG A 32 28.77 -20.49 -28.68
N GLN A 33 27.88 -19.65 -28.14
CA GLN A 33 27.81 -19.37 -26.70
C GLN A 33 26.61 -20.06 -26.05
N ASN A 34 26.74 -21.36 -25.74
CA ASN A 34 25.70 -22.11 -25.05
C ASN A 34 25.65 -21.84 -23.52
N ASN A 35 26.72 -21.27 -22.96
CA ASN A 35 26.87 -21.03 -21.52
C ASN A 35 26.81 -19.53 -21.20
N ILE A 36 26.16 -19.19 -20.08
CA ILE A 36 26.20 -17.83 -19.53
C ILE A 36 27.65 -17.49 -19.18
N PRO A 37 28.18 -16.32 -19.58
CA PRO A 37 29.46 -15.82 -19.12
C PRO A 37 29.60 -15.88 -17.60
N THR A 38 30.76 -16.31 -17.10
CA THR A 38 30.99 -16.49 -15.66
C THR A 38 30.71 -15.23 -14.83
N LYS A 39 30.94 -14.03 -15.41
CA LYS A 39 30.61 -12.74 -14.77
C LYS A 39 29.10 -12.60 -14.51
N LEU A 40 28.27 -12.90 -15.52
CA LEU A 40 26.80 -12.82 -15.41
C LEU A 40 26.27 -13.89 -14.45
N GLN A 41 26.81 -15.11 -14.49
CA GLN A 41 26.44 -16.16 -13.53
C GLN A 41 26.75 -15.74 -12.09
N ARG A 42 27.93 -15.17 -11.83
CA ARG A 42 28.28 -14.67 -10.49
C ARG A 42 27.33 -13.58 -9.99
N LEU A 43 26.88 -12.68 -10.86
CA LEU A 43 25.90 -11.65 -10.50
C LEU A 43 24.53 -12.25 -10.19
N LEU A 44 24.08 -13.25 -10.96
CA LEU A 44 22.83 -13.98 -10.65
C LEU A 44 22.92 -14.76 -9.34
N ASP A 45 24.05 -15.42 -9.09
CA ASP A 45 24.29 -16.13 -7.83
C ASP A 45 24.33 -15.15 -6.65
N HIS A 46 24.86 -13.93 -6.85
CA HIS A 46 24.85 -12.85 -5.86
C HIS A 46 23.41 -12.37 -5.61
N THR A 47 22.62 -12.07 -6.65
CA THR A 47 21.20 -11.69 -6.49
C THR A 47 20.42 -12.74 -5.70
N ARG A 48 20.64 -14.02 -6.00
CA ARG A 48 20.01 -15.12 -5.27
C ARG A 48 20.42 -15.13 -3.80
N HIS A 49 21.70 -14.99 -3.52
CA HIS A 49 22.22 -14.95 -2.15
C HIS A 49 21.66 -13.74 -1.39
N LEU A 50 21.63 -12.57 -2.03
CA LEU A 50 21.09 -11.32 -1.49
C LEU A 50 19.65 -11.51 -1.01
N LEU A 51 18.79 -12.04 -1.90
CA LEU A 51 17.37 -12.24 -1.63
C LEU A 51 17.12 -13.22 -0.48
N LEU A 52 17.86 -14.33 -0.45
CA LEU A 52 17.74 -15.33 0.61
C LEU A 52 18.19 -14.75 1.97
N ASP A 53 19.29 -14.00 1.98
CA ASP A 53 19.81 -13.39 3.21
C ASP A 53 18.87 -12.29 3.74
N LEU A 54 18.39 -11.41 2.85
CA LEU A 54 17.39 -10.39 3.18
C LEU A 54 16.11 -10.99 3.72
N PHE A 55 15.64 -12.09 3.14
CA PHE A 55 14.48 -12.81 3.63
C PHE A 55 14.71 -13.35 5.05
N GLN A 56 15.84 -14.04 5.28
CA GLN A 56 16.17 -14.61 6.60
C GLN A 56 16.31 -13.51 7.66
N LYS A 57 17.06 -12.45 7.36
CA LYS A 57 17.25 -11.31 8.27
C LYS A 57 15.94 -10.60 8.57
N ARG A 58 15.03 -10.48 7.59
CA ARG A 58 13.68 -9.92 7.80
C ARG A 58 12.86 -10.76 8.77
N LEU A 59 12.85 -12.09 8.63
CA LEU A 59 12.18 -12.99 9.58
C LEU A 59 12.76 -12.86 10.99
N THR A 60 14.09 -12.84 11.09
CA THR A 60 14.82 -12.68 12.34
C THR A 60 14.49 -11.34 13.03
N LEU A 61 14.46 -10.23 12.28
CA LEU A 61 14.08 -8.92 12.82
C LEU A 61 12.62 -8.90 13.26
N LYS A 62 11.70 -9.49 12.47
CA LYS A 62 10.29 -9.60 12.83
C LYS A 62 10.09 -10.36 14.14
N ALA A 63 10.74 -11.52 14.27
CA ALA A 63 10.69 -12.32 15.49
C ALA A 63 11.27 -11.57 16.70
N PHE A 64 12.41 -10.89 16.51
CA PHE A 64 13.02 -10.07 17.56
C PHE A 64 12.12 -8.91 17.99
N LEU A 65 11.48 -8.21 17.05
CA LEU A 65 10.58 -7.10 17.34
C LEU A 65 9.33 -7.57 18.08
N GLN A 66 8.74 -8.69 17.68
CA GLN A 66 7.60 -9.30 18.39
C GLN A 66 7.98 -9.73 19.81
N TRP A 67 9.14 -10.36 19.97
CA TRP A 67 9.68 -10.67 21.29
C TRP A 67 9.86 -9.41 22.14
N PHE A 68 10.46 -8.36 21.57
CA PHE A 68 10.74 -7.11 22.28
C PHE A 68 9.45 -6.39 22.71
N GLN A 69 8.41 -6.39 21.87
CA GLN A 69 7.08 -5.88 22.25
C GLN A 69 6.49 -6.63 23.45
N GLY A 70 6.61 -7.97 23.44
CA GLY A 70 6.18 -8.83 24.55
C GLY A 70 6.98 -8.58 25.82
N GLU A 71 8.30 -8.47 25.71
CA GLU A 71 9.21 -8.21 26.82
C GLU A 71 8.97 -6.81 27.43
N TRP A 72 8.79 -5.78 26.60
CA TRP A 72 8.44 -4.44 27.08
C TRP A 72 7.13 -4.44 27.87
N SER A 73 6.11 -5.16 27.39
CA SER A 73 4.82 -5.27 28.07
C SER A 73 4.95 -5.92 29.47
N LYS A 74 5.92 -6.81 29.67
CA LYS A 74 6.23 -7.38 30.98
C LYS A 74 7.00 -6.39 31.86
N LEU A 75 8.06 -5.78 31.31
CA LEU A 75 8.95 -4.91 32.06
C LEU A 75 8.31 -3.58 32.45
N GLU A 76 7.37 -3.07 31.65
CA GLU A 76 6.76 -1.77 31.91
C GLU A 76 6.01 -1.76 33.26
N VAL A 77 5.52 -2.90 33.76
CA VAL A 77 4.88 -3.03 35.07
C VAL A 77 5.84 -2.66 36.22
N HIS A 78 7.12 -2.99 36.08
CA HIS A 78 8.16 -2.76 37.09
C HIS A 78 8.99 -1.50 36.83
N LEU A 79 8.58 -0.69 35.86
CA LEU A 79 9.35 0.48 35.41
C LEU A 79 9.61 1.49 36.55
N ALA A 80 8.63 1.66 37.44
CA ALA A 80 8.76 2.57 38.58
C ALA A 80 9.77 2.09 39.64
N ASP A 81 9.95 0.77 39.76
CA ASP A 81 10.82 0.15 40.76
C ASP A 81 12.29 0.18 40.33
N ASN A 82 12.56 -0.06 39.04
CA ASN A 82 13.92 -0.14 38.49
C ASN A 82 14.08 0.63 37.17
N PRO A 83 13.89 1.96 37.18
CA PRO A 83 13.82 2.75 35.95
C PRO A 83 15.12 2.71 35.13
N VAL A 84 16.29 2.82 35.78
CA VAL A 84 17.57 2.85 35.05
C VAL A 84 17.84 1.52 34.31
N LEU A 85 17.67 0.39 35.00
CA LEU A 85 17.95 -0.94 34.43
C LEU A 85 17.00 -1.27 33.28
N ILE A 86 15.70 -1.02 33.47
CA ILE A 86 14.68 -1.31 32.46
C ILE A 86 14.85 -0.41 31.24
N LEU A 87 15.10 0.90 31.44
CA LEU A 87 15.31 1.83 30.33
C LEU A 87 16.61 1.55 29.58
N GLN A 88 17.69 1.18 30.27
CA GLN A 88 18.94 0.76 29.62
C GLN A 88 18.71 -0.49 28.75
N ASN A 89 18.01 -1.49 29.28
CA ASN A 89 17.70 -2.71 28.55
C ASN A 89 16.81 -2.43 27.31
N ALA A 90 15.76 -1.63 27.51
CA ALA A 90 14.84 -1.28 26.43
C ALA A 90 15.53 -0.44 25.34
N LEU A 91 16.39 0.51 25.71
CA LEU A 91 17.18 1.27 24.74
C LEU A 91 18.12 0.35 23.95
N GLN A 92 18.80 -0.59 24.61
CA GLN A 92 19.67 -1.56 23.94
C GLN A 92 18.93 -2.39 22.89
N HIS A 93 17.73 -2.88 23.21
CA HIS A 93 16.91 -3.65 22.25
C HIS A 93 16.34 -2.77 21.14
N TYR A 94 15.94 -1.55 21.46
CA TYR A 94 15.52 -0.57 20.45
C TYR A 94 16.64 -0.30 19.44
N LEU A 95 17.86 -0.05 19.92
CA LEU A 95 19.04 0.15 19.06
C LEU A 95 19.36 -1.08 18.20
N ARG A 96 19.18 -2.29 18.74
CA ARG A 96 19.32 -3.52 17.95
C ARG A 96 18.30 -3.62 16.81
N CYS A 97 17.04 -3.24 17.04
CA CYS A 97 16.04 -3.18 15.97
C CYS A 97 16.41 -2.12 14.93
N GLN A 98 16.87 -0.94 15.37
CA GLN A 98 17.24 0.15 14.48
C GLN A 98 18.45 -0.20 13.61
N ASP A 99 19.52 -0.73 14.21
CA ASP A 99 20.69 -1.20 13.45
C ASP A 99 20.34 -2.42 12.56
N GLY A 100 19.38 -3.25 12.96
CA GLY A 100 18.84 -4.33 12.12
C GLY A 100 18.09 -3.83 10.89
N LEU A 101 17.31 -2.76 11.01
CA LEU A 101 16.66 -2.10 9.86
C LEU A 101 17.71 -1.51 8.91
N VAL A 102 18.74 -0.86 9.45
CA VAL A 102 19.85 -0.31 8.65
C VAL A 102 20.59 -1.40 7.89
N LEU A 103 20.83 -2.55 8.52
CA LEU A 103 21.46 -3.72 7.89
C LEU A 103 20.61 -4.29 6.75
N LEU A 104 19.27 -4.24 6.85
CA LEU A 104 18.36 -4.69 5.79
C LEU A 104 18.30 -3.70 4.62
N THR A 105 18.25 -2.40 4.89
CA THR A 105 18.10 -1.38 3.84
C THR A 105 19.44 -1.11 3.15
N SER A 106 20.42 -0.63 3.90
CA SER A 106 21.72 -0.20 3.37
C SER A 106 22.77 -1.29 3.32
N GLY A 107 22.62 -2.35 4.12
CA GLY A 107 23.70 -3.32 4.33
C GLY A 107 24.84 -2.83 5.23
N GLU A 108 24.76 -1.61 5.79
CA GLU A 108 25.81 -1.05 6.65
C GLU A 108 26.04 -1.92 7.90
N CYS A 109 27.29 -2.36 8.09
CA CYS A 109 27.70 -3.14 9.24
C CYS A 109 28.24 -2.23 10.35
N ARG A 110 27.41 -2.01 11.38
CA ARG A 110 27.76 -1.15 12.53
C ARG A 110 28.43 -1.88 13.69
N HIS A 111 28.40 -3.22 13.66
CA HIS A 111 28.89 -4.08 14.74
C HIS A 111 30.02 -4.98 14.27
N ALA A 112 31.00 -5.20 15.15
CA ALA A 112 32.20 -5.97 14.84
C ALA A 112 31.90 -7.39 14.33
N SER A 113 30.85 -8.04 14.86
CA SER A 113 30.46 -9.38 14.42
C SER A 113 29.91 -9.37 12.99
N ASP A 114 29.08 -8.38 12.63
CA ASP A 114 28.54 -8.24 11.27
C ASP A 114 29.66 -7.91 10.29
N ILE A 115 30.64 -7.07 10.70
CA ILE A 115 31.84 -6.77 9.91
C ILE A 115 32.64 -8.04 9.63
N GLN A 116 32.85 -8.89 10.64
CA GLN A 116 33.56 -10.16 10.46
C GLN A 116 32.81 -11.12 9.53
N GLU A 117 31.49 -11.14 9.60
CA GLU A 117 30.65 -11.93 8.69
C GLU A 117 30.71 -11.39 7.26
N ALA A 118 30.61 -10.07 7.09
CA ALA A 118 30.76 -9.40 5.81
C ALA A 118 32.14 -9.68 5.17
N GLN A 119 33.21 -9.69 5.96
CA GLN A 119 34.56 -10.03 5.47
C GLN A 119 34.70 -11.49 5.03
N ARG A 120 33.83 -12.38 5.51
CA ARG A 120 33.79 -13.81 5.15
C ARG A 120 32.82 -14.11 4.02
N THR A 121 31.96 -13.17 3.63
CA THR A 121 30.99 -13.41 2.57
C THR A 121 31.69 -13.63 1.23
N ARG A 122 31.12 -14.51 0.41
CA ARG A 122 31.60 -14.76 -0.96
C ARG A 122 31.33 -13.57 -1.89
N TYR A 123 30.40 -12.70 -1.51
CA TYR A 123 29.94 -11.57 -2.31
C TYR A 123 30.22 -10.25 -1.59
N PRO A 124 31.48 -9.79 -1.58
CA PRO A 124 31.82 -8.53 -0.93
C PRO A 124 31.05 -7.38 -1.58
N SER A 125 30.57 -6.46 -0.74
CA SER A 125 29.88 -5.26 -1.18
C SER A 125 30.74 -4.42 -2.13
N ARG A 126 30.07 -3.81 -3.11
CA ARG A 126 30.68 -2.80 -4.00
C ARG A 126 30.22 -1.39 -3.71
N LEU A 127 29.31 -1.22 -2.74
CA LEU A 127 28.86 0.09 -2.30
C LEU A 127 30.11 0.90 -1.91
N PRO A 128 30.33 2.08 -2.51
CA PRO A 128 31.54 2.85 -2.26
C PRO A 128 31.58 3.24 -0.78
N SER A 129 32.74 3.05 -0.15
CA SER A 129 33.10 3.81 1.04
C SER A 129 33.36 5.27 0.62
N LEU A 130 32.27 6.01 0.36
CA LEU A 130 32.15 7.42 -0.05
C LEU A 130 32.83 7.90 -1.37
N LYS A 131 31.99 8.50 -2.22
CA LYS A 131 32.10 9.93 -2.56
C LYS A 131 30.76 10.61 -2.20
N GLU A 132 30.82 11.87 -1.79
CA GLU A 132 29.65 12.74 -1.58
C GLU A 132 28.77 12.73 -2.84
N ARG A 133 27.43 12.82 -2.68
CA ARG A 133 26.55 13.10 -3.83
C ARG A 133 26.96 14.43 -4.46
N ASN A 134 26.63 14.62 -5.75
CA ASN A 134 26.91 15.86 -6.48
C ASN A 134 26.26 17.12 -5.87
N ASP A 135 25.36 16.95 -4.89
CA ASP A 135 24.75 18.03 -4.12
C ASP A 135 25.67 18.62 -3.02
N GLY A 136 26.84 18.02 -2.78
CA GLY A 136 27.87 18.54 -1.86
C GLY A 136 27.49 18.54 -0.37
N TYR A 137 26.30 18.05 -0.01
CA TYR A 137 25.77 18.13 1.36
C TYR A 137 25.17 16.80 1.86
N THR A 138 24.60 15.98 0.99
CA THR A 138 23.92 14.74 1.40
C THR A 138 24.89 13.56 1.41
N LYS A 139 25.39 13.22 2.59
CA LYS A 139 26.15 11.98 2.83
C LYS A 139 25.17 10.86 3.17
N LEU A 140 24.83 10.03 2.19
CA LEU A 140 23.89 8.90 2.38
C LEU A 140 24.49 7.72 3.15
N TYR A 141 25.82 7.59 3.16
CA TYR A 141 26.51 6.36 3.55
C TYR A 141 27.81 6.67 4.28
N THR A 142 27.86 6.41 5.60
CA THR A 142 29.06 6.60 6.44
C THR A 142 29.70 5.30 6.92
N GLY A 143 29.19 4.16 6.46
CA GLY A 143 29.65 2.84 6.86
C GLY A 143 31.04 2.54 6.34
N GLU A 144 31.96 2.10 7.21
CA GLU A 144 33.26 1.59 6.79
C GLU A 144 33.15 0.21 6.12
N PHE A 145 32.09 -0.55 6.43
CA PHE A 145 31.87 -1.90 5.95
C PHE A 145 30.39 -2.16 5.65
N TYR A 146 30.15 -2.94 4.60
CA TYR A 146 28.83 -3.34 4.12
C TYR A 146 28.73 -4.86 4.00
N SER A 147 27.55 -5.42 4.27
CA SER A 147 27.33 -6.87 4.33
C SER A 147 27.38 -7.55 2.97
N GLY A 148 27.23 -6.80 1.87
CA GLY A 148 27.03 -7.38 0.54
C GLY A 148 25.63 -7.95 0.34
N THR A 149 24.70 -7.70 1.29
CA THR A 149 23.34 -8.26 1.30
C THR A 149 22.22 -7.26 1.63
N GLY A 150 22.46 -5.95 1.61
CA GLY A 150 21.41 -4.93 1.80
C GLY A 150 20.54 -4.73 0.56
N TRP A 151 19.37 -4.09 0.70
CA TRP A 151 18.52 -3.69 -0.43
C TRP A 151 19.26 -2.77 -1.43
N ASP A 152 20.07 -1.85 -0.91
CA ASP A 152 20.91 -0.94 -1.71
C ASP A 152 21.94 -1.67 -2.58
N GLU A 153 22.39 -2.86 -2.20
CA GLU A 153 23.33 -3.65 -3.01
C GLU A 153 22.76 -4.01 -4.38
N PHE A 154 21.43 -4.14 -4.49
CA PHE A 154 20.78 -4.38 -5.78
C PHE A 154 20.43 -3.08 -6.50
N HIS A 155 19.88 -2.10 -5.77
CA HIS A 155 19.22 -0.91 -6.34
C HIS A 155 20.12 0.32 -6.47
N ASN A 156 21.35 0.31 -5.94
CA ASN A 156 22.24 1.45 -6.06
C ASN A 156 22.49 1.81 -7.54
N GLU A 157 22.26 3.08 -7.87
CA GLU A 157 22.30 3.61 -9.24
C GLU A 157 23.67 3.54 -9.92
N GLN A 158 24.76 3.43 -9.14
CA GLN A 158 26.12 3.45 -9.66
C GLN A 158 26.78 2.07 -9.65
N VAL A 159 26.61 1.32 -8.57
CA VAL A 159 27.35 0.07 -8.34
C VAL A 159 26.44 -1.11 -7.96
N GLY A 160 25.12 -0.92 -7.99
CA GLY A 160 24.16 -1.97 -7.65
C GLY A 160 24.22 -3.14 -8.61
N ILE A 161 23.82 -4.33 -8.14
CA ILE A 161 23.81 -5.56 -8.96
C ILE A 161 22.97 -5.37 -10.24
N LYS A 162 21.86 -4.61 -10.19
CA LYS A 162 21.04 -4.28 -11.37
C LYS A 162 21.85 -3.53 -12.44
N VAL A 163 22.62 -2.52 -12.03
CA VAL A 163 23.49 -1.74 -12.92
C VAL A 163 24.59 -2.61 -13.50
N LEU A 164 25.26 -3.41 -12.66
CA LEU A 164 26.32 -4.32 -13.09
C LEU A 164 25.82 -5.41 -14.05
N LEU A 165 24.59 -5.89 -13.86
CA LEU A 165 23.91 -6.78 -14.80
C LEU A 165 23.62 -6.06 -16.11
N LYS A 166 23.06 -4.84 -16.08
CA LYS A 166 22.80 -4.02 -17.27
C LYS A 166 24.07 -3.81 -18.09
N GLU A 167 25.16 -3.35 -17.46
CA GLU A 167 26.48 -3.17 -18.09
C GLU A 167 27.03 -4.47 -18.70
N ALA A 168 26.93 -5.59 -17.98
CA ALA A 168 27.42 -6.86 -18.49
C ALA A 168 26.59 -7.35 -19.69
N LEU A 169 25.28 -7.08 -19.70
CA LEU A 169 24.35 -7.46 -20.76
C LEU A 169 24.37 -6.51 -21.96
N GLN A 170 24.88 -5.27 -21.82
CA GLN A 170 25.01 -4.31 -22.92
C GLN A 170 25.85 -4.83 -24.09
N ASN A 171 26.79 -5.74 -23.82
CA ASN A 171 27.59 -6.42 -24.85
C ASN A 171 26.73 -7.29 -25.80
N TYR A 172 25.50 -7.61 -25.41
CA TYR A 172 24.62 -8.55 -26.08
C TYR A 172 23.32 -7.89 -26.58
N HIS A 173 22.90 -6.77 -25.98
CA HIS A 173 21.71 -6.02 -26.37
C HIS A 173 21.87 -4.53 -26.00
N LYS A 174 21.39 -3.60 -26.84
CA LYS A 174 21.54 -2.14 -26.59
C LYS A 174 20.82 -1.69 -25.30
N THR A 175 19.58 -2.13 -25.12
CA THR A 175 18.74 -1.84 -23.95
C THR A 175 18.39 -3.15 -23.24
N PRO A 176 19.35 -3.81 -22.57
CA PRO A 176 19.18 -5.20 -22.13
C PRO A 176 18.13 -5.35 -21.04
N TRP A 177 17.95 -4.33 -20.20
CA TRP A 177 17.02 -4.37 -19.08
C TRP A 177 15.57 -4.20 -19.54
N GLU A 178 15.28 -3.20 -20.36
CA GLU A 178 13.96 -3.03 -21.03
C GLU A 178 13.55 -4.29 -21.81
N TYR A 179 14.50 -4.94 -22.50
CA TYR A 179 14.22 -6.20 -23.18
C TYR A 179 13.80 -7.32 -22.21
N LEU A 180 14.41 -7.38 -21.02
CA LEU A 180 14.07 -8.36 -19.99
C LEU A 180 12.71 -8.05 -19.37
N GLU A 181 12.41 -6.78 -19.08
CA GLU A 181 11.11 -6.29 -18.60
C GLU A 181 9.99 -6.61 -19.60
N ASN A 182 10.16 -6.26 -20.88
CA ASN A 182 9.18 -6.55 -21.94
C ASN A 182 8.92 -8.05 -22.19
N ARG A 183 9.76 -8.93 -21.64
CA ARG A 183 9.61 -10.39 -21.72
C ARG A 183 9.09 -11.00 -20.42
N GLY A 184 8.73 -10.17 -19.44
CA GLY A 184 8.31 -10.58 -18.11
C GLY A 184 9.40 -11.31 -17.32
N ALA A 185 10.68 -11.10 -17.66
CA ALA A 185 11.79 -11.80 -17.02
C ALA A 185 12.10 -11.27 -15.62
N THR A 186 11.72 -10.02 -15.35
CA THR A 186 11.96 -9.33 -14.08
C THR A 186 10.71 -9.25 -13.20
N ASP A 187 9.50 -9.45 -13.73
CA ASP A 187 8.22 -9.27 -13.01
C ASP A 187 8.19 -9.92 -11.62
N LEU A 188 8.60 -11.20 -11.54
CA LEU A 188 8.62 -11.92 -10.27
C LEU A 188 9.73 -11.43 -9.34
N LEU A 189 10.86 -10.99 -9.90
CA LEU A 189 11.96 -10.40 -9.13
C LEU A 189 11.56 -9.04 -8.56
N ASP A 190 10.96 -8.18 -9.37
CA ASP A 190 10.45 -6.86 -8.97
C ASP A 190 9.33 -7.01 -7.93
N SER A 191 8.45 -8.00 -8.08
CA SER A 191 7.45 -8.34 -7.06
C SER A 191 8.06 -8.74 -5.72
N ILE A 192 9.16 -9.51 -5.71
CA ILE A 192 9.87 -9.87 -4.47
C ILE A 192 10.50 -8.62 -3.82
N TRP A 193 11.05 -7.71 -4.62
CA TRP A 193 11.63 -6.46 -4.13
C TRP A 193 10.57 -5.54 -3.52
N ASP A 194 9.44 -5.35 -4.21
CA ASP A 194 8.28 -4.62 -3.70
C ASP A 194 7.79 -5.18 -2.36
N GLN A 195 7.65 -6.51 -2.27
CA GLN A 195 7.27 -7.19 -1.04
C GLN A 195 8.30 -6.97 0.07
N HIS A 196 9.59 -6.99 -0.27
CA HIS A 196 10.65 -6.73 0.69
C HIS A 196 10.57 -5.31 1.24
N GLU A 197 10.46 -4.31 0.36
CA GLU A 197 10.34 -2.91 0.76
C GLU A 197 9.10 -2.68 1.63
N SER A 198 7.95 -3.24 1.22
CA SER A 198 6.69 -3.17 1.98
C SER A 198 6.84 -3.75 3.40
N HIS A 199 7.43 -4.94 3.53
CA HIS A 199 7.64 -5.56 4.84
C HIS A 199 8.65 -4.80 5.71
N VAL A 200 9.71 -4.22 5.13
CA VAL A 200 10.66 -3.39 5.88
C VAL A 200 9.97 -2.12 6.39
N LYS A 201 9.13 -1.47 5.57
CA LYS A 201 8.30 -0.34 5.99
C LYS A 201 7.35 -0.73 7.13
N GLU A 202 6.72 -1.91 7.06
CA GLU A 202 5.88 -2.45 8.15
C GLU A 202 6.68 -2.61 9.45
N LEU A 203 7.88 -3.21 9.38
CA LEU A 203 8.75 -3.40 10.55
C LEU A 203 9.21 -2.06 11.15
N GLN A 204 9.53 -1.08 10.30
CA GLN A 204 9.87 0.27 10.73
C GLN A 204 8.68 0.93 11.45
N GLN A 205 7.47 0.82 10.90
CA GLN A 205 6.25 1.35 11.52
C GLN A 205 5.95 0.66 12.86
N GLN A 206 6.12 -0.66 12.96
CA GLN A 206 5.96 -1.41 14.20
C GLN A 206 6.97 -0.97 15.27
N LEU A 207 8.23 -0.70 14.87
CA LEU A 207 9.25 -0.18 15.78
C LEU A 207 8.92 1.23 16.28
N GLN A 208 8.42 2.11 15.40
CA GLN A 208 7.98 3.46 15.79
C GLN A 208 6.75 3.41 16.71
N SER A 209 5.78 2.53 16.43
CA SER A 209 4.65 2.31 17.32
C SER A 209 5.09 1.83 18.71
N LEU A 210 6.04 0.89 18.77
CA LEU A 210 6.63 0.45 20.03
C LEU A 210 7.35 1.60 20.76
N LYS A 211 8.13 2.43 20.05
CA LYS A 211 8.76 3.62 20.61
C LYS A 211 7.73 4.56 21.26
N GLN A 212 6.63 4.85 20.57
CA GLN A 212 5.58 5.73 21.10
C GLN A 212 4.89 5.13 22.33
N ARG A 213 4.65 3.82 22.33
CA ARG A 213 4.13 3.11 23.50
C ARG A 213 5.10 3.17 24.67
N MET A 214 6.39 2.93 24.43
CA MET A 214 7.42 3.04 25.46
C MET A 214 7.44 4.43 26.09
N LEU A 215 7.43 5.49 25.27
CA LEU A 215 7.39 6.88 25.73
C LEU A 215 6.13 7.18 26.54
N SER A 216 4.98 6.70 26.10
CA SER A 216 3.71 6.85 26.82
C SER A 216 3.75 6.17 28.20
N SER A 217 4.26 4.93 28.27
CA SER A 217 4.42 4.19 29.53
C SER A 217 5.43 4.85 30.46
N ILE A 218 6.53 5.40 29.93
CA ILE A 218 7.51 6.19 30.69
C ILE A 218 6.84 7.44 31.27
N GLN A 219 6.09 8.18 30.44
CA GLN A 219 5.40 9.39 30.86
C GLN A 219 4.37 9.10 31.97
N GLN A 220 3.58 8.04 31.80
CA GLN A 220 2.53 7.65 32.74
C GLN A 220 3.08 7.15 34.07
N LYS A 221 4.12 6.30 34.05
CA LYS A 221 4.58 5.59 35.25
C LYS A 221 5.69 6.32 36.01
N LEU A 222 6.56 7.05 35.31
CA LEU A 222 7.68 7.76 35.94
C LEU A 222 7.39 9.26 36.15
N GLN A 223 6.39 9.81 35.46
CA GLN A 223 6.08 11.25 35.46
C GLN A 223 7.33 12.13 35.33
N PRO A 224 8.20 11.88 34.34
CA PRO A 224 9.48 12.55 34.23
C PRO A 224 9.33 14.03 33.85
N ARG A 225 10.27 14.85 34.31
CA ARG A 225 10.54 16.16 33.72
C ARG A 225 11.52 16.01 32.56
N ASN A 226 11.35 16.81 31.51
CA ASN A 226 12.26 16.90 30.37
C ASN A 226 12.56 15.55 29.68
N LEU A 227 11.54 14.70 29.47
CA LEU A 227 11.69 13.46 28.69
C LEU A 227 12.02 13.80 27.23
N LYS A 228 13.20 13.36 26.77
CA LYS A 228 13.68 13.51 25.39
C LYS A 228 14.17 12.17 24.86
N PHE A 229 13.69 11.75 23.69
CA PHE A 229 14.19 10.57 22.99
C PHE A 229 14.55 10.91 21.54
N ALA A 230 15.82 11.26 21.34
CA ALA A 230 16.38 11.54 20.03
C ALA A 230 16.85 10.25 19.35
N THR A 231 16.47 10.07 18.09
CA THR A 231 16.83 8.90 17.25
C THR A 231 17.42 9.33 15.90
N GLN A 232 17.78 10.62 15.76
CA GLN A 232 18.36 11.19 14.55
C GLN A 232 19.86 10.93 14.47
N ASP A 233 20.36 10.96 13.23
CA ASP A 233 21.70 10.50 12.88
C ASP A 233 22.79 11.19 13.71
N LYS A 234 23.71 10.38 14.26
CA LYS A 234 24.82 10.72 15.19
C LYS A 234 24.48 10.86 16.68
N MET A 235 23.23 10.93 17.11
CA MET A 235 22.88 10.95 18.55
C MET A 235 21.58 10.23 18.88
N GLU A 236 21.69 8.93 19.16
CA GLU A 236 20.61 8.15 19.78
C GLU A 236 20.71 8.31 21.32
N ARG A 237 19.76 9.07 21.90
CA ARG A 237 19.81 9.48 23.31
C ARG A 237 18.42 9.51 23.94
N LEU A 238 18.29 8.87 25.10
CA LEU A 238 17.13 8.95 25.99
C LEU A 238 17.54 9.68 27.27
N SER A 239 16.97 10.86 27.50
CA SER A 239 17.24 11.70 28.67
C SER A 239 15.93 12.01 29.39
N LEU A 240 15.90 11.85 30.71
CA LEU A 240 14.76 12.19 31.55
C LEU A 240 15.18 12.51 32.98
N VAL A 241 14.36 13.29 33.69
CA VAL A 241 14.56 13.58 35.12
C VAL A 241 13.40 13.01 35.92
N VAL A 242 13.68 12.04 36.78
CA VAL A 242 12.68 11.39 37.67
C VAL A 242 13.03 11.73 39.11
N LYS A 243 12.11 12.38 39.82
CA LYS A 243 12.36 12.89 41.19
C LYS A 243 13.60 13.80 41.20
N SER A 244 14.68 13.39 41.87
CA SER A 244 15.97 14.11 41.91
C SER A 244 17.08 13.42 41.11
N GLN A 245 16.73 12.46 40.26
CA GLN A 245 17.67 11.66 39.48
C GLN A 245 17.55 12.01 38.00
N THR A 246 18.64 12.49 37.41
CA THR A 246 18.74 12.64 35.95
C THR A 246 19.25 11.33 35.37
N ILE A 247 18.45 10.68 34.53
CA ILE A 247 18.81 9.46 33.80
C ILE A 247 19.10 9.88 32.36
N ASP A 248 20.34 9.70 31.94
CA ASP A 248 20.78 10.04 30.59
C ASP A 248 21.50 8.84 29.97
N LEU A 249 20.87 8.26 28.94
CA LEU A 249 21.31 7.09 28.22
C LEU A 249 21.66 7.50 26.79
N GLN A 250 22.92 7.34 26.40
CA GLN A 250 23.41 7.77 25.09
C GLN A 250 24.24 6.68 24.41
N ARG A 251 24.01 6.46 23.11
CA ARG A 251 24.98 5.79 22.22
C ARG A 251 26.11 6.76 21.90
N ARG A 252 27.36 6.42 22.25
CA ARG A 252 28.54 7.20 21.84
C ARG A 252 29.24 6.55 20.65
N GLY A 253 28.94 7.00 19.43
CA GLY A 253 29.63 6.57 18.20
C GLY A 253 29.74 5.04 18.08
N ASN A 254 30.92 4.56 17.66
CA ASN A 254 31.22 3.13 17.45
C ASN A 254 31.38 2.33 18.77
N ALA A 255 31.22 2.95 19.94
CA ALA A 255 31.43 2.29 21.23
C ALA A 255 30.30 1.32 21.61
N PHE A 256 29.08 1.51 21.09
CA PHE A 256 27.99 0.56 21.24
C PHE A 256 28.23 -0.65 20.34
N GLN A 257 28.36 -1.82 20.94
CA GLN A 257 28.58 -3.08 20.25
C GLN A 257 27.59 -4.12 20.77
N ILE A 258 26.87 -4.74 19.84
CA ILE A 258 26.02 -5.89 20.11
C ILE A 258 26.91 -7.13 20.13
N GLN A 259 26.75 -7.96 21.17
CA GLN A 259 27.43 -9.24 21.23
C GLN A 259 26.82 -10.19 20.20
N GLY A 260 27.67 -10.70 19.29
CA GLY A 260 27.24 -11.51 18.16
C GLY A 260 26.65 -10.68 17.01
N LEU A 261 26.07 -11.38 16.04
CA LEU A 261 25.40 -10.77 14.88
C LEU A 261 24.15 -10.01 15.31
N VAL A 262 23.83 -8.90 14.67
CA VAL A 262 22.60 -8.14 14.94
C VAL A 262 21.38 -8.98 14.60
N LEU A 263 21.37 -9.57 13.40
CA LEU A 263 20.32 -10.43 12.86
C LEU A 263 20.90 -11.82 12.51
N PRO A 264 21.12 -12.72 13.49
CA PRO A 264 21.63 -14.05 13.22
C PRO A 264 20.57 -14.92 12.53
N SER A 265 20.91 -15.51 11.38
CA SER A 265 19.98 -16.32 10.57
C SER A 265 19.42 -17.54 11.29
N SER A 266 20.05 -17.98 12.39
CA SER A 266 19.59 -19.09 13.22
C SER A 266 18.44 -18.72 14.17
N LYS A 267 18.11 -17.44 14.36
CA LYS A 267 17.08 -16.98 15.31
C LYS A 267 15.86 -16.45 14.56
N GLN A 268 14.98 -17.35 14.18
CA GLN A 268 13.82 -17.03 13.32
C GLN A 268 12.51 -17.04 14.09
N SER A 269 12.48 -17.53 15.34
CA SER A 269 11.30 -17.56 16.19
C SER A 269 11.42 -16.60 17.38
N VAL A 270 10.28 -16.31 18.02
CA VAL A 270 10.21 -15.44 19.21
C VAL A 270 10.95 -16.08 20.39
N GLU A 271 10.90 -17.40 20.50
CA GLU A 271 11.54 -18.20 21.55
C GLU A 271 13.06 -18.10 21.50
N ASP A 272 13.64 -17.99 20.30
CA ASP A 272 15.09 -17.86 20.09
C ASP A 272 15.69 -16.62 20.75
N TRP A 273 14.84 -15.64 21.09
CA TRP A 273 15.23 -14.35 21.67
C TRP A 273 15.02 -14.25 23.19
N MET A 274 14.40 -15.25 23.82
CA MET A 274 14.08 -15.22 25.26
C MET A 274 15.30 -15.04 26.17
N PHE A 275 16.48 -15.52 25.75
CA PHE A 275 17.72 -15.41 26.52
C PHE A 275 18.21 -13.96 26.70
N LEU A 276 17.69 -13.00 25.93
CA LEU A 276 18.00 -11.57 26.07
C LEU A 276 17.13 -10.86 27.12
N GLY A 277 16.11 -11.52 27.66
CA GLY A 277 15.22 -10.93 28.65
C GLY A 277 15.94 -10.59 29.95
N LEU A 278 15.41 -9.61 30.68
CA LEU A 278 15.93 -9.32 32.02
C LEU A 278 15.52 -10.46 32.96
N PRO A 279 16.47 -11.14 33.64
CA PRO A 279 16.11 -12.22 34.54
C PRO A 279 15.27 -11.66 35.71
N PRO A 280 14.20 -12.36 36.14
CA PRO A 280 13.29 -11.88 37.18
C PRO A 280 14.02 -11.47 38.45
N GLU A 281 15.06 -12.21 38.82
CA GLU A 281 15.90 -11.96 39.99
C GLU A 281 16.47 -10.53 40.00
N LYS A 282 16.92 -10.01 38.85
CA LYS A 282 17.47 -8.65 38.76
C LYS A 282 16.40 -7.56 38.89
N ILE A 283 15.13 -7.90 38.66
CA ILE A 283 13.99 -6.98 38.77
C ILE A 283 13.52 -6.89 40.23
N PHE A 284 13.61 -7.98 41.00
CA PHE A 284 13.07 -8.05 42.37
C PHE A 284 14.06 -7.77 43.52
N VAL A 285 15.36 -7.64 43.25
CA VAL A 285 16.40 -7.61 44.31
C VAL A 285 16.39 -6.34 45.21
N ASN A 286 15.69 -5.26 44.88
CA ASN A 286 15.80 -4.00 45.66
C ASN A 286 14.91 -3.84 46.90
N ASN A 287 14.04 -4.79 47.24
CA ASN A 287 13.11 -4.62 48.37
C ASN A 287 13.39 -5.50 49.61
N GLY A 288 14.43 -6.35 49.61
CA GLY A 288 14.55 -7.44 50.59
C GLY A 288 15.72 -7.42 51.59
N GLU A 289 16.89 -6.90 51.27
CA GLU A 289 18.07 -7.09 52.14
C GLU A 289 18.65 -5.77 52.65
N LYS A 290 18.10 -5.29 53.76
CA LYS A 290 18.87 -4.52 54.75
C LYS A 290 19.88 -5.46 55.43
N ASN A 291 20.92 -5.89 54.72
CA ASN A 291 22.02 -6.60 55.34
C ASN A 291 23.09 -5.60 55.82
N LYS A 292 23.38 -5.72 57.12
CA LYS A 292 24.37 -4.99 57.91
C LYS A 292 25.76 -5.05 57.24
N GLY A 293 26.55 -3.99 57.42
CA GLY A 293 27.83 -3.74 56.74
C GLY A 293 28.96 -4.76 56.98
N PRO A 294 30.17 -4.44 56.50
CA PRO A 294 31.07 -3.74 57.43
C PRO A 294 31.82 -2.54 56.82
N ASN A 295 31.98 -1.53 57.67
CA ASN A 295 32.98 -0.45 57.67
C ASN A 295 33.97 -0.38 56.50
N GLY A 296 33.68 0.51 55.55
CA GLY A 296 34.67 1.11 54.67
C GLY A 296 34.49 2.62 54.71
N GLN A 297 35.41 3.33 55.37
CA GLN A 297 35.41 4.80 55.46
C GLN A 297 35.39 5.43 54.04
N PRO A 298 34.60 6.48 53.79
CA PRO A 298 34.64 7.19 52.53
C PRO A 298 35.95 7.99 52.44
N LYS A 299 36.84 7.60 51.52
CA LYS A 299 37.99 8.44 51.12
C LYS A 299 37.46 9.72 50.47
N ARG A 300 37.49 10.82 51.23
CA ARG A 300 37.33 12.20 50.72
C ARG A 300 38.37 12.44 49.61
N ARG A 301 37.90 12.62 48.36
CA ARG A 301 38.73 13.19 47.29
C ARG A 301 38.80 14.71 47.50
N ARG A 302 40.03 15.19 47.66
CA ARG A 302 40.39 16.60 47.84
C ARG A 302 40.21 17.32 46.49
N LEU A 303 39.34 18.32 46.45
CA LEU A 303 39.24 19.28 45.34
C LEU A 303 40.42 20.25 45.50
N VAL A 304 41.31 20.31 44.50
CA VAL A 304 42.30 21.38 44.36
C VAL A 304 41.65 22.45 43.48
N ILE A 305 41.41 23.61 44.07
CA ILE A 305 41.04 24.84 43.35
C ILE A 305 42.34 25.64 43.27
N GLU A 306 42.91 25.76 42.07
CA GLU A 306 43.91 26.78 41.79
C GLU A 306 43.20 27.97 41.16
N SER A 307 43.14 29.04 41.93
CA SER A 307 42.73 30.37 41.51
C SER A 307 44.00 31.14 41.12
N SER A 308 44.05 31.68 39.91
CA SER A 308 44.87 32.85 39.61
C SER A 308 44.30 33.58 38.41
N SER A 309 43.64 34.71 38.68
CA SER A 309 43.65 35.84 37.76
C SER A 309 45.06 36.44 37.77
N ASP A 310 45.56 36.85 36.61
CA ASP A 310 45.99 38.21 36.34
C ASP A 310 46.76 38.30 35.01
N SER A 311 46.31 39.27 34.21
CA SER A 311 47.12 40.28 33.52
C SER A 311 48.08 39.89 32.38
N GLU A 312 47.71 40.45 31.21
CA GLU A 312 48.55 41.13 30.21
C GLU A 312 49.59 40.37 29.37
N GLY A 313 49.57 40.71 28.08
CA GLY A 313 50.81 41.07 27.38
C GLY A 313 51.31 40.12 26.29
N ASP A 314 51.12 40.57 25.06
CA ASP A 314 52.03 40.50 23.90
C ASP A 314 52.58 39.18 23.33
N GLU A 315 52.24 39.04 22.04
CA GLU A 315 53.07 38.80 20.86
C GLU A 315 54.30 37.85 20.88
N ASN A 316 54.41 37.22 19.71
CA ASN A 316 55.59 36.66 19.06
C ASN A 316 55.96 35.18 19.27
N ASP A 317 55.61 34.43 18.21
CA ASP A 317 56.56 33.88 17.23
C ASP A 317 57.37 32.63 17.60
N GLY A 318 57.30 31.68 16.66
CA GLY A 318 58.47 30.93 16.24
C GLY A 318 58.89 29.72 17.06
N SER A 319 58.69 28.56 16.42
CA SER A 319 59.74 27.54 16.19
C SER A 319 59.83 26.37 17.19
N ILE A 320 59.65 25.14 16.67
CA ILE A 320 60.69 24.10 16.49
C ILE A 320 60.65 23.10 17.66
N GLU A 321 59.96 21.97 17.50
CA GLU A 321 60.45 20.72 16.87
C GLU A 321 61.08 19.76 17.88
N LYS A 322 60.81 18.48 17.62
CA LYS A 322 61.68 17.31 17.84
C LYS A 322 61.87 16.83 19.28
N ASN A 323 62.02 15.54 19.53
CA ASN A 323 61.67 14.30 18.85
C ASN A 323 62.30 13.23 19.74
N SER A 324 61.62 12.09 19.85
CA SER A 324 62.26 10.78 20.04
C SER A 324 62.96 10.57 21.39
N SER A 325 63.20 9.39 21.91
CA SER A 325 63.02 8.00 21.51
C SER A 325 63.41 7.18 22.74
N LYS A 326 62.83 5.98 22.92
CA LYS A 326 63.55 4.71 23.18
C LYS A 326 62.62 3.63 23.76
N LYS A 327 62.21 2.76 22.85
CA LYS A 327 62.16 1.27 22.88
C LYS A 327 63.22 0.59 23.80
N PRO A 328 63.25 -0.76 24.03
CA PRO A 328 62.31 -1.84 23.64
C PRO A 328 62.19 -3.07 24.63
N VAL A 329 61.49 -4.13 24.17
CA VAL A 329 61.75 -5.60 24.33
C VAL A 329 60.95 -6.48 25.33
N LYS A 330 60.06 -7.30 24.73
CA LYS A 330 59.75 -8.76 24.80
C LYS A 330 59.52 -9.55 26.12
N ALA A 331 58.36 -10.24 26.08
CA ALA A 331 58.08 -11.69 26.26
C ALA A 331 58.22 -12.37 27.64
N ASN A 332 57.10 -12.91 28.17
CA ASN A 332 56.85 -14.36 28.33
C ASN A 332 55.49 -14.62 29.02
N ASN A 333 54.78 -15.65 28.54
CA ASN A 333 53.65 -16.34 29.19
C ASN A 333 54.22 -17.45 30.15
N PRO A 334 53.44 -18.22 30.96
CA PRO A 334 52.03 -18.13 31.38
C PRO A 334 51.78 -18.41 32.90
N ASN A 335 50.49 -18.40 33.29
CA ASN A 335 49.84 -19.20 34.35
C ASN A 335 49.45 -18.58 35.72
N CYS A 336 48.30 -19.07 36.23
CA CYS A 336 47.67 -18.94 37.56
C CYS A 336 46.75 -17.75 37.92
N GLN A 337 45.45 -18.01 37.71
CA GLN A 337 44.34 -17.90 38.67
C GLN A 337 44.47 -16.96 39.89
N SER A 338 43.57 -15.96 39.96
CA SER A 338 42.86 -15.65 41.20
C SER A 338 41.52 -14.97 40.90
N SER A 339 40.47 -15.61 41.39
CA SER A 339 39.07 -15.20 41.51
C SER A 339 38.84 -13.78 42.04
N SER A 340 37.87 -13.05 41.47
CA SER A 340 36.83 -12.19 42.11
C SER A 340 36.21 -11.22 41.08
N PRO A 341 35.01 -10.66 41.33
CA PRO A 341 33.70 -11.14 40.89
C PRO A 341 33.17 -10.46 39.61
N ILE A 342 32.15 -11.11 39.05
CA ILE A 342 31.39 -10.77 37.85
C ILE A 342 30.80 -9.35 37.97
N SER A 343 31.38 -8.41 37.23
CA SER A 343 30.79 -7.11 36.91
C SER A 343 30.50 -7.12 35.42
N ASN A 344 29.23 -7.33 35.06
CA ASN A 344 28.75 -7.23 33.68
C ASN A 344 28.90 -5.77 33.22
N LYS A 345 30.07 -5.44 32.64
CA LYS A 345 30.24 -4.26 31.80
C LYS A 345 29.36 -4.43 30.56
N ILE A 346 28.16 -3.86 30.59
CA ILE A 346 27.38 -3.62 29.38
C ILE A 346 28.15 -2.57 28.58
N GLN A 347 28.84 -3.00 27.53
CA GLN A 347 29.76 -2.16 26.75
C GLN A 347 28.97 -1.22 25.81
N GLY A 348 29.09 0.10 26.02
CA GLY A 348 28.87 1.10 24.97
C GLY A 348 27.68 2.06 25.12
N ILE A 349 26.66 1.73 25.92
CA ILE A 349 25.64 2.72 26.34
C ILE A 349 26.21 3.47 27.55
N VAL A 350 26.43 4.77 27.40
CA VAL A 350 26.84 5.61 28.53
C VAL A 350 25.61 5.90 29.36
N VAL A 351 25.60 5.38 30.59
CA VAL A 351 24.58 5.65 31.59
C VAL A 351 25.11 6.71 32.54
N SER A 352 24.63 7.95 32.39
CA SER A 352 24.91 9.03 33.34
C SER A 352 23.71 9.17 34.27
N VAL A 353 23.88 8.73 35.51
CA VAL A 353 22.95 8.99 36.60
C VAL A 353 23.52 10.10 37.47
N LYS A 354 22.85 11.25 37.51
CA LYS A 354 23.23 12.36 38.42
C LYS A 354 22.11 12.60 39.43
N GLU A 355 22.45 12.53 40.71
CA GLU A 355 21.60 13.01 41.78
C GLU A 355 21.78 14.53 41.90
N THR A 356 20.74 15.29 41.62
CA THR A 356 20.75 16.74 41.85
C THR A 356 20.55 16.99 43.34
N SER A 357 21.65 17.18 44.08
CA SER A 357 21.60 17.71 45.44
C SER A 357 21.10 19.16 45.38
N THR A 358 19.88 19.39 45.86
CA THR A 358 19.26 20.70 45.94
C THR A 358 19.98 21.59 46.95
N SER A 359 20.83 22.49 46.46
CA SER A 359 21.11 23.77 47.12
C SER A 359 20.81 24.88 46.12
N PHE A 360 19.55 25.30 46.06
CA PHE A 360 19.14 26.48 45.29
C PHE A 360 19.55 27.73 46.07
N SER A 361 20.61 28.40 45.63
CA SER A 361 20.86 29.81 45.95
C SER A 361 20.33 30.67 44.81
N THR A 362 19.28 31.43 45.09
CA THR A 362 18.72 32.49 44.25
C THR A 362 19.74 33.60 43.99
N SER A 363 20.05 33.88 42.72
CA SER A 363 20.48 35.22 42.27
C SER A 363 19.65 35.62 41.04
N PRO A 364 19.22 36.89 40.93
CA PRO A 364 18.37 37.33 39.84
C PRO A 364 19.23 37.90 38.71
N ASP A 365 19.43 37.11 37.66
CA ASP A 365 19.73 37.64 36.33
C ASP A 365 19.27 36.61 35.30
N VAL A 366 17.96 36.62 35.11
CA VAL A 366 17.27 35.67 34.24
C VAL A 366 16.89 36.41 32.96
N ALA A 367 17.79 36.30 31.98
CA ALA A 367 17.60 36.80 30.62
C ALA A 367 16.27 36.31 30.02
N LEU A 368 15.60 37.16 29.23
CA LEU A 368 14.31 36.93 28.55
C LEU A 368 14.13 35.54 27.89
N ASN A 369 15.22 34.86 27.53
CA ASN A 369 15.20 33.48 27.02
C ASN A 369 14.69 32.44 28.03
N GLN A 370 14.94 32.62 29.32
CA GLN A 370 14.45 31.70 30.35
C GLN A 370 12.95 31.86 30.61
N ILE A 371 12.39 33.07 30.45
CA ILE A 371 10.94 33.31 30.56
C ILE A 371 10.19 32.63 29.40
N LYS A 372 10.76 32.63 28.18
CA LYS A 372 10.23 31.86 27.03
C LYS A 372 10.26 30.34 27.26
N ILE A 373 11.28 29.84 27.94
CA ILE A 373 11.41 28.41 28.31
C ILE A 373 10.44 28.04 29.45
N GLN A 374 10.18 28.96 30.38
CA GLN A 374 9.29 28.73 31.53
C GLN A 374 7.80 28.65 31.15
N MET A 375 7.43 29.25 30.02
CA MET A 375 6.08 29.20 29.45
C MET A 375 5.76 27.87 28.72
N GLY A 376 6.71 26.93 28.63
CA GLY A 376 6.44 25.56 28.19
C GLY A 376 6.07 25.38 26.71
N VAL A 377 6.30 26.39 25.88
CA VAL A 377 6.05 26.33 24.43
C VAL A 377 7.36 26.57 23.71
N ASN A 378 8.10 25.48 23.44
CA ASN A 378 9.28 25.55 22.58
C ASN A 378 8.78 25.63 21.13
N ALA A 379 8.80 26.84 20.57
CA ALA A 379 8.33 27.11 19.21
C ALA A 379 8.96 26.15 18.18
N ARG A 380 10.22 25.77 18.39
CA ARG A 380 10.96 24.84 17.52
C ARG A 380 10.46 23.40 17.63
N ASP A 381 10.16 22.91 18.82
CA ASP A 381 9.64 21.54 19.00
C ASP A 381 8.19 21.41 18.47
N LEU A 382 7.42 22.50 18.53
CA LEU A 382 6.10 22.57 17.89
C LEU A 382 6.21 22.69 16.37
N GLU A 383 7.23 23.37 15.86
CA GLU A 383 7.50 23.49 14.44
C GLU A 383 7.99 22.15 13.87
N ASP A 384 8.88 21.44 14.57
CA ASP A 384 9.39 20.12 14.19
C ASP A 384 8.33 19.00 14.33
N ALA A 385 7.48 19.06 15.37
CA ALA A 385 6.35 18.15 15.53
C ALA A 385 5.24 18.45 14.51
N ARG A 386 5.05 19.73 14.16
CA ARG A 386 4.19 20.14 13.06
C ARG A 386 4.75 19.64 11.74
N GLU A 387 6.04 19.79 11.46
CA GLU A 387 6.72 19.33 10.25
C GLU A 387 6.68 17.80 10.12
N SER A 388 6.86 17.06 11.23
CA SER A 388 6.76 15.59 11.23
C SER A 388 5.33 15.07 11.04
N LEU A 389 4.32 15.71 11.65
CA LEU A 389 2.90 15.40 11.42
C LEU A 389 2.45 15.80 10.02
N GLU A 390 2.98 16.92 9.53
CA GLU A 390 2.83 17.37 8.16
C GLU A 390 3.41 16.29 7.23
N VAL A 391 4.63 15.78 7.46
CA VAL A 391 5.28 14.70 6.66
C VAL A 391 4.56 13.34 6.69
N GLU A 392 3.98 12.91 7.81
CA GLU A 392 3.16 11.68 7.86
C GLU A 392 1.75 11.87 7.27
N GLN A 393 1.14 13.06 7.38
CA GLN A 393 -0.10 13.40 6.67
C GLN A 393 0.12 13.69 5.18
N PHE A 394 1.36 13.96 4.73
CA PHE A 394 1.64 14.30 3.33
C PHE A 394 1.59 13.13 2.35
N ARG A 395 1.54 11.88 2.82
CA ARG A 395 1.64 10.69 1.94
C ARG A 395 0.33 9.96 1.68
N THR A 396 -0.78 10.38 2.27
CA THR A 396 -2.09 9.76 2.03
C THR A 396 -3.06 10.76 1.43
N GLU A 397 -3.92 10.30 0.52
CA GLU A 397 -4.94 11.13 -0.12
C GLU A 397 -5.90 11.77 0.92
N GLU A 398 -6.22 11.06 2.00
CA GLU A 398 -6.99 11.62 3.14
C GLU A 398 -6.24 12.77 3.84
N GLY A 399 -4.91 12.70 3.95
CA GLY A 399 -4.10 13.76 4.55
C GLY A 399 -4.04 15.02 3.68
N LYS A 400 -4.01 14.87 2.34
CA LYS A 400 -4.14 15.97 1.37
C LYS A 400 -5.47 16.72 1.56
N VAL A 401 -6.58 15.99 1.72
CA VAL A 401 -7.91 16.55 2.01
C VAL A 401 -7.91 17.36 3.31
N VAL A 402 -7.37 16.83 4.41
CA VAL A 402 -7.34 17.52 5.71
C VAL A 402 -6.55 18.83 5.61
N ARG A 403 -5.44 18.84 4.88
CA ARG A 403 -4.63 20.04 4.65
C ARG A 403 -5.39 21.10 3.87
N LEU A 404 -5.96 20.74 2.72
CA LEU A 404 -6.67 21.68 1.86
C LEU A 404 -7.94 22.23 2.54
N LYS A 405 -8.56 21.42 3.41
CA LYS A 405 -9.67 21.89 4.25
C LYS A 405 -9.23 22.98 5.22
N LYS A 406 -8.04 22.87 5.82
CA LYS A 406 -7.46 23.93 6.67
C LYS A 406 -7.14 25.19 5.85
N VAL A 407 -6.66 25.04 4.62
CA VAL A 407 -6.39 26.17 3.70
C VAL A 407 -7.68 26.93 3.41
N LEU A 408 -8.74 26.23 3.00
CA LEU A 408 -10.05 26.83 2.76
C LEU A 408 -10.62 27.52 4.01
N GLN A 409 -10.51 26.89 5.19
CA GLN A 409 -10.95 27.49 6.45
C GLN A 409 -10.19 28.78 6.77
N ARG A 410 -8.87 28.83 6.51
CA ARG A 410 -8.06 30.04 6.70
C ARG A 410 -8.51 31.15 5.76
N ALA A 411 -8.69 30.86 4.47
CA ALA A 411 -9.18 31.83 3.49
C ALA A 411 -10.54 32.42 3.91
N LEU A 412 -11.49 31.57 4.31
CA LEU A 412 -12.82 31.99 4.77
C LEU A 412 -12.80 32.78 6.09
N SER A 413 -11.81 32.57 6.95
CA SER A 413 -11.71 33.24 8.25
C SER A 413 -11.13 34.66 8.20
N ARG A 414 -10.67 35.12 7.04
CA ARG A 414 -10.09 36.45 6.88
C ARG A 414 -11.16 37.54 7.03
N THR A 415 -10.74 38.70 7.52
CA THR A 415 -11.64 39.85 7.72
C THR A 415 -12.21 40.36 6.39
N ASN A 416 -11.39 40.32 5.34
CA ASN A 416 -11.77 40.56 3.95
C ASN A 416 -11.36 39.32 3.14
N PRO A 417 -12.26 38.34 2.95
CA PRO A 417 -11.97 37.17 2.13
C PRO A 417 -11.78 37.57 0.66
N ASP A 418 -10.74 37.04 0.04
CA ASP A 418 -10.54 37.14 -1.41
C ASP A 418 -11.35 36.03 -2.09
N ASP A 419 -12.25 36.42 -2.98
CA ASP A 419 -13.21 35.54 -3.65
C ASP A 419 -12.51 34.59 -4.63
N GLU A 420 -11.43 35.02 -5.29
CA GLU A 420 -10.61 34.18 -6.19
C GLU A 420 -9.83 33.14 -5.39
N GLU A 421 -9.20 33.55 -4.28
CA GLU A 421 -8.49 32.62 -3.39
C GLU A 421 -9.44 31.56 -2.80
N ILE A 422 -10.67 31.94 -2.45
CA ILE A 422 -11.67 30.99 -1.96
C ILE A 422 -12.08 30.02 -3.06
N TRP A 423 -12.24 30.51 -4.29
CA TRP A 423 -12.57 29.67 -5.43
C TRP A 423 -11.51 28.59 -5.65
N ASP A 424 -10.24 28.98 -5.72
CA ASP A 424 -9.11 28.08 -5.92
C ASP A 424 -8.96 27.09 -4.77
N ALA A 425 -9.12 27.55 -3.53
CA ALA A 425 -9.05 26.69 -2.35
C ALA A 425 -10.17 25.65 -2.34
N ARG A 426 -11.38 26.01 -2.80
CA ARG A 426 -12.50 25.06 -2.97
C ARG A 426 -12.21 24.06 -4.08
N GLU A 427 -11.67 24.49 -5.21
CA GLU A 427 -11.39 23.60 -6.34
C GLU A 427 -10.26 22.60 -6.01
N CYS A 428 -9.17 23.07 -5.39
CA CYS A 428 -8.12 22.20 -4.90
C CYS A 428 -8.65 21.15 -3.91
N LEU A 429 -9.50 21.57 -2.97
CA LEU A 429 -10.09 20.68 -1.99
C LEU A 429 -11.07 19.69 -2.64
N ARG A 430 -11.86 20.12 -3.63
CA ARG A 430 -12.77 19.27 -4.41
C ARG A 430 -11.97 18.18 -5.12
N LEU A 431 -10.91 18.54 -5.84
CA LEU A 431 -10.03 17.58 -6.51
C LEU A 431 -9.45 16.57 -5.53
N ALA A 432 -8.92 17.02 -4.39
CA ALA A 432 -8.40 16.11 -3.37
C ALA A 432 -9.47 15.16 -2.79
N HIS A 433 -10.71 15.63 -2.64
CA HIS A 433 -11.83 14.76 -2.27
C HIS A 433 -12.14 13.73 -3.37
N MET A 434 -12.08 14.11 -4.65
CA MET A 434 -12.28 13.18 -5.76
C MET A 434 -11.19 12.11 -5.81
N GLU A 435 -9.92 12.49 -5.66
CA GLU A 435 -8.77 11.58 -5.63
C GLU A 435 -8.85 10.61 -4.44
N ALA A 436 -9.09 11.12 -3.23
CA ALA A 436 -9.27 10.30 -2.03
C ALA A 436 -10.48 9.36 -2.16
N GLY A 437 -11.57 9.84 -2.76
CA GLY A 437 -12.75 9.01 -3.04
C GLY A 437 -12.43 7.87 -3.99
N ASN A 438 -11.71 8.14 -5.08
CA ASN A 438 -11.29 7.12 -6.06
C ASN A 438 -10.35 6.08 -5.41
N PHE A 439 -9.34 6.54 -4.68
CA PHE A 439 -8.43 5.67 -3.94
C PHE A 439 -9.20 4.73 -3.00
N MET A 440 -10.15 5.28 -2.23
CA MET A 440 -10.97 4.49 -1.32
C MET A 440 -11.88 3.50 -2.05
N LEU A 441 -12.46 3.90 -3.18
CA LEU A 441 -13.38 3.07 -3.93
C LEU A 441 -12.68 1.85 -4.55
N TRP A 442 -11.50 2.07 -5.14
CA TRP A 442 -10.82 1.08 -5.99
C TRP A 442 -9.71 0.32 -5.27
N GLU A 443 -8.93 0.99 -4.41
CA GLU A 443 -7.74 0.37 -3.79
C GLU A 443 -8.04 -0.30 -2.44
N THR A 444 -9.19 0.00 -1.84
CA THR A 444 -9.55 -0.56 -0.52
C THR A 444 -10.74 -1.53 -0.62
N THR A 445 -10.63 -2.66 0.08
CA THR A 445 -11.64 -3.73 0.02
C THR A 445 -13.01 -3.30 0.53
N ASN A 446 -13.05 -2.40 1.52
CA ASN A 446 -14.28 -1.94 2.19
C ASN A 446 -14.47 -0.41 2.19
N GLY A 447 -13.82 0.33 1.30
CA GLY A 447 -13.87 1.80 1.29
C GLY A 447 -15.10 2.43 0.66
N GLY A 448 -16.10 1.66 0.20
CA GLY A 448 -17.23 2.20 -0.56
C GLY A 448 -18.01 3.31 0.16
N ASP A 449 -18.29 3.16 1.47
CA ASP A 449 -18.97 4.21 2.24
C ASP A 449 -18.07 5.44 2.45
N LYS A 450 -16.77 5.25 2.71
CA LYS A 450 -15.82 6.37 2.83
C LYS A 450 -15.66 7.11 1.50
N ALA A 451 -15.56 6.39 0.40
CA ALA A 451 -15.50 6.96 -0.94
C ALA A 451 -16.73 7.84 -1.21
N ARG A 452 -17.93 7.34 -0.87
CA ARG A 452 -19.17 8.12 -0.95
C ARG A 452 -19.10 9.41 -0.15
N ASP A 453 -18.60 9.36 1.08
CA ASP A 453 -18.49 10.55 1.94
C ASP A 453 -17.54 11.60 1.32
N HIS A 454 -16.43 11.16 0.71
CA HIS A 454 -15.54 12.05 -0.04
C HIS A 454 -16.21 12.65 -1.29
N PHE A 455 -16.93 11.85 -2.08
CA PHE A 455 -17.63 12.36 -3.27
C PHE A 455 -18.80 13.30 -2.93
N GLU A 456 -19.56 13.04 -1.87
CA GLU A 456 -20.60 13.96 -1.38
C GLU A 456 -19.98 15.27 -0.88
N ALA A 457 -18.80 15.22 -0.25
CA ALA A 457 -18.07 16.42 0.13
C ALA A 457 -17.57 17.22 -1.09
N ALA A 458 -17.05 16.56 -2.13
CA ALA A 458 -16.69 17.21 -3.39
C ALA A 458 -17.91 17.87 -4.05
N LYS A 459 -19.05 17.16 -4.10
CA LYS A 459 -20.32 17.69 -4.62
C LYS A 459 -20.76 18.95 -3.88
N ALA A 460 -20.72 18.93 -2.54
CA ALA A 460 -21.11 20.07 -1.73
C ALA A 460 -20.22 21.30 -1.95
N LEU A 461 -18.92 21.12 -2.25
CA LEU A 461 -18.02 22.23 -2.58
C LEU A 461 -18.40 22.91 -3.90
N VAL A 462 -18.79 22.13 -4.93
CA VAL A 462 -19.27 22.69 -6.20
C VAL A 462 -20.59 23.42 -6.03
N GLU A 463 -21.52 22.88 -5.22
CA GLU A 463 -22.80 23.56 -4.92
C GLU A 463 -22.57 24.90 -4.21
N GLN A 464 -21.59 24.97 -3.29
CA GLN A 464 -21.19 26.23 -2.65
C GLN A 464 -20.55 27.22 -3.65
N GLN A 465 -19.72 26.74 -4.57
CA GLN A 465 -19.17 27.58 -5.65
C GLN A 465 -20.29 28.13 -6.53
N GLN A 466 -21.27 27.30 -6.91
CA GLN A 466 -22.43 27.72 -7.69
C GLN A 466 -23.27 28.78 -6.97
N GLU A 467 -23.54 28.61 -5.67
CA GLU A 467 -24.28 29.60 -4.88
C GLU A 467 -23.51 30.94 -4.79
N THR A 468 -22.19 30.87 -4.61
CA THR A 468 -21.32 32.06 -4.54
C THR A 468 -21.33 32.80 -5.88
N HIS A 469 -21.18 32.07 -6.99
CA HIS A 469 -21.23 32.62 -8.34
C HIS A 469 -22.59 33.26 -8.65
N LEU A 470 -23.68 32.65 -8.22
CA LEU A 470 -25.03 33.17 -8.44
C LEU A 470 -25.24 34.51 -7.70
N LYS A 471 -24.66 34.66 -6.50
CA LYS A 471 -24.65 35.92 -5.74
C LYS A 471 -23.79 36.99 -6.41
N MET A 472 -22.67 36.62 -7.03
CA MET A 472 -21.81 37.54 -7.78
C MET A 472 -22.49 38.03 -9.06
N ALA A 473 -23.12 37.13 -9.81
CA ALA A 473 -23.85 37.47 -11.03
C ALA A 473 -25.00 38.47 -10.79
N GLN A 474 -25.64 38.42 -9.61
CA GLN A 474 -26.66 39.39 -9.20
C GLN A 474 -26.12 40.81 -8.91
N ARG A 475 -24.80 40.98 -8.77
CA ARG A 475 -24.13 42.26 -8.46
C ARG A 475 -23.66 43.04 -9.69
N SER A 476 -24.12 42.68 -10.89
CA SER A 476 -24.06 43.44 -12.16
C SER A 476 -22.72 43.57 -12.92
N ASP A 477 -21.63 42.90 -12.52
CA ASP A 477 -20.32 43.06 -13.18
C ASP A 477 -19.87 41.91 -14.12
N PHE A 478 -20.70 40.90 -14.36
CA PHE A 478 -20.31 39.75 -15.22
C PHE A 478 -20.79 39.87 -16.67
N ASP A 479 -19.86 39.73 -17.61
CA ASP A 479 -20.18 39.53 -19.02
C ASP A 479 -20.99 38.21 -19.20
N SER A 480 -22.02 38.27 -20.04
CA SER A 480 -22.93 37.13 -20.29
C SER A 480 -22.18 35.90 -20.81
N THR A 481 -21.08 36.10 -21.55
CA THR A 481 -20.27 35.01 -22.12
C THR A 481 -19.52 34.27 -21.02
N THR A 482 -18.85 35.03 -20.15
CA THR A 482 -18.09 34.50 -19.00
C THR A 482 -19.00 33.74 -18.04
N TRP A 483 -20.21 34.26 -17.81
CA TRP A 483 -21.22 33.60 -16.98
C TRP A 483 -21.66 32.24 -17.54
N LYS A 484 -21.90 32.15 -18.86
CA LYS A 484 -22.28 30.89 -19.50
C LYS A 484 -21.15 29.86 -19.42
N PHE A 485 -19.92 30.27 -19.72
CA PHE A 485 -18.73 29.41 -19.63
C PHE A 485 -18.56 28.83 -18.21
N LEU A 486 -18.58 29.69 -17.18
CA LEU A 486 -18.40 29.22 -15.81
C LEU A 486 -19.53 28.28 -15.37
N ASN A 487 -20.76 28.54 -15.78
CA ASN A 487 -21.88 27.65 -15.49
C ASN A 487 -21.75 26.28 -16.16
N ARG A 488 -21.27 26.22 -17.41
CA ARG A 488 -21.00 24.93 -18.08
C ARG A 488 -19.97 24.12 -17.30
N ASN A 489 -18.87 24.75 -16.89
CA ASN A 489 -17.85 24.11 -16.06
C ASN A 489 -18.39 23.65 -14.70
N LEU A 490 -19.15 24.50 -14.00
CA LEU A 490 -19.76 24.13 -12.72
C LEU A 490 -20.73 22.96 -12.85
N TYR A 491 -21.55 22.92 -13.90
CA TYR A 491 -22.43 21.77 -14.16
C TYR A 491 -21.63 20.51 -14.47
N TYR A 492 -20.54 20.62 -15.22
CA TYR A 492 -19.66 19.49 -15.50
C TYR A 492 -19.05 18.93 -14.20
N LEU A 493 -18.44 19.77 -13.38
CA LEU A 493 -17.84 19.37 -12.09
C LEU A 493 -18.88 18.78 -11.12
N LEU A 494 -20.08 19.37 -11.05
CA LEU A 494 -21.17 18.87 -10.25
C LEU A 494 -21.64 17.50 -10.75
N GLY A 495 -21.75 17.36 -12.07
CA GLY A 495 -22.09 16.12 -12.75
C GLY A 495 -21.11 15.00 -12.41
N GLN A 496 -19.81 15.26 -12.53
CA GLN A 496 -18.75 14.30 -12.19
C GLN A 496 -18.83 13.81 -10.75
N ALA A 497 -18.91 14.74 -9.79
CA ALA A 497 -19.02 14.37 -8.37
C ALA A 497 -20.28 13.55 -8.12
N THR A 498 -21.40 13.93 -8.73
CA THR A 498 -22.69 13.25 -8.58
C THR A 498 -22.68 11.84 -9.19
N VAL A 499 -22.03 11.65 -10.34
CA VAL A 499 -21.81 10.32 -10.92
C VAL A 499 -21.03 9.44 -9.95
N ASN A 500 -19.92 9.93 -9.41
CA ASN A 500 -19.07 9.14 -8.50
C ASN A 500 -19.78 8.77 -7.19
N VAL A 501 -20.66 9.63 -6.67
CA VAL A 501 -21.59 9.25 -5.59
C VAL A 501 -22.45 8.06 -6.02
N GLY A 502 -23.06 8.11 -7.20
CA GLY A 502 -23.86 7.00 -7.74
C GLY A 502 -23.06 5.70 -7.88
N ILE A 503 -21.85 5.76 -8.45
CA ILE A 503 -20.94 4.61 -8.61
C ILE A 503 -20.59 4.01 -7.25
N SER A 504 -20.22 4.83 -6.28
CA SER A 504 -19.85 4.36 -4.93
C SER A 504 -20.98 3.59 -4.24
N ILE A 505 -22.24 4.00 -4.46
CA ILE A 505 -23.42 3.29 -3.95
C ILE A 505 -23.57 1.93 -4.63
N ILE A 506 -23.43 1.87 -5.96
CA ILE A 506 -23.55 0.62 -6.71
C ILE A 506 -22.50 -0.39 -6.25
N GLU A 507 -21.24 0.02 -6.15
CA GLU A 507 -20.14 -0.85 -5.75
C GLU A 507 -20.23 -1.29 -4.28
N ALA A 508 -20.61 -0.38 -3.37
CA ALA A 508 -20.87 -0.74 -1.98
C ALA A 508 -21.99 -1.78 -1.84
N VAL A 509 -23.06 -1.67 -2.64
CA VAL A 509 -24.17 -2.63 -2.64
C VAL A 509 -23.76 -3.96 -3.27
N ASN A 510 -22.94 -3.94 -4.32
CA ASN A 510 -22.45 -5.14 -5.00
C ASN A 510 -21.66 -6.04 -4.04
N LYS A 511 -20.87 -5.44 -3.14
CA LYS A 511 -20.12 -6.13 -2.07
C LYS A 511 -21.01 -6.71 -0.95
N SER A 512 -22.24 -6.22 -0.77
CA SER A 512 -23.18 -6.68 0.28
C SER A 512 -24.04 -7.87 -0.18
N LEU A 513 -24.17 -8.93 0.63
CA LEU A 513 -24.95 -10.14 0.28
C LEU A 513 -26.47 -9.99 0.42
N HIS A 514 -27.00 -8.96 1.08
CA HIS A 514 -28.44 -8.86 1.42
C HIS A 514 -29.12 -7.60 0.86
N ASN A 515 -30.31 -7.76 0.29
CA ASN A 515 -31.18 -6.72 -0.27
C ASN A 515 -30.52 -5.84 -1.34
N ARG A 516 -29.84 -6.45 -2.32
CA ARG A 516 -29.11 -5.74 -3.39
C ARG A 516 -30.02 -4.86 -4.26
N GLY A 517 -31.16 -5.39 -4.70
CA GLY A 517 -32.01 -4.72 -5.69
C GLY A 517 -32.61 -3.38 -5.23
N SER A 518 -33.16 -3.29 -4.02
CA SER A 518 -33.75 -2.03 -3.54
C SER A 518 -32.70 -1.00 -3.11
N LYS A 519 -31.52 -1.45 -2.66
CA LYS A 519 -30.42 -0.54 -2.28
C LYS A 519 -29.71 0.04 -3.48
N VAL A 520 -29.49 -0.74 -4.55
CA VAL A 520 -28.80 -0.26 -5.76
C VAL A 520 -29.62 0.80 -6.49
N LEU A 521 -30.95 0.71 -6.46
CA LEU A 521 -31.84 1.72 -7.06
C LEU A 521 -31.74 3.10 -6.38
N LYS A 522 -31.13 3.22 -5.20
CA LYS A 522 -30.82 4.52 -4.58
C LYS A 522 -29.74 5.29 -5.35
N ALA A 523 -28.93 4.61 -6.17
CA ALA A 523 -27.95 5.26 -7.03
C ALA A 523 -28.58 5.92 -8.25
N VAL A 524 -29.71 5.40 -8.75
CA VAL A 524 -30.34 5.88 -10.00
C VAL A 524 -30.71 7.37 -9.94
N PRO A 525 -31.34 7.90 -8.88
CA PRO A 525 -31.61 9.34 -8.79
C PRO A 525 -30.35 10.21 -8.82
N LYS A 526 -29.24 9.74 -8.23
CA LYS A 526 -27.96 10.45 -8.24
C LYS A 526 -27.41 10.50 -9.68
N LEU A 527 -27.37 9.35 -10.35
CA LEU A 527 -26.91 9.28 -11.74
C LEU A 527 -27.81 10.07 -12.71
N GLN A 528 -29.12 10.09 -12.46
CA GLN A 528 -30.06 10.91 -13.24
C GLN A 528 -29.78 12.41 -13.05
N ALA A 529 -29.48 12.85 -11.83
CA ALA A 529 -29.07 14.23 -11.57
C ALA A 529 -27.76 14.60 -12.31
N ALA A 530 -26.85 13.65 -12.53
CA ALA A 530 -25.69 13.89 -13.39
C ALA A 530 -26.06 14.04 -14.87
N LYS A 531 -27.01 13.24 -15.38
CA LYS A 531 -27.57 13.45 -16.74
C LYS A 531 -28.23 14.82 -16.89
N GLU A 532 -28.93 15.29 -15.85
CA GLU A 532 -29.51 16.64 -15.83
C GLU A 532 -28.42 17.71 -15.90
N CYS A 533 -27.26 17.49 -15.27
CA CYS A 533 -26.11 18.39 -15.40
C CYS A 533 -25.59 18.44 -16.85
N ALA A 534 -25.43 17.30 -17.52
CA ALA A 534 -25.08 17.24 -18.94
C ALA A 534 -26.10 18.01 -19.82
N SER A 535 -27.40 17.84 -19.56
CA SER A 535 -28.44 18.60 -20.26
C SER A 535 -28.32 20.11 -20.02
N LYS A 536 -27.95 20.53 -18.80
CA LYS A 536 -27.75 21.95 -18.46
C LYS A 536 -26.51 22.53 -19.15
N ILE A 537 -25.45 21.75 -19.35
CA ILE A 537 -24.28 22.17 -20.15
C ILE A 537 -24.77 22.49 -21.57
N ARG A 538 -25.48 21.56 -22.22
CA ARG A 538 -26.00 21.74 -23.58
C ARG A 538 -26.93 22.95 -23.70
N SER A 539 -27.80 23.20 -22.72
CA SER A 539 -28.71 24.36 -22.74
C SER A 539 -28.01 25.71 -22.59
N ASN A 540 -26.77 25.73 -22.08
CA ASN A 540 -25.95 26.93 -21.92
C ASN A 540 -24.97 27.15 -23.09
N ILE A 541 -25.12 26.39 -24.16
CA ILE A 541 -24.37 26.55 -25.41
C ILE A 541 -25.31 27.16 -26.44
N ASP A 542 -24.85 28.21 -27.10
CA ASP A 542 -25.68 28.92 -28.07
C ASP A 542 -25.92 28.02 -29.30
N SER A 543 -27.19 27.86 -29.66
CA SER A 543 -27.64 26.87 -30.66
C SER A 543 -27.34 27.27 -32.11
N THR A 544 -26.63 28.38 -32.33
CA THR A 544 -26.23 28.87 -33.65
C THR A 544 -24.85 28.36 -34.02
N ALA A 545 -24.80 27.34 -34.89
CA ALA A 545 -23.55 26.90 -35.50
C ALA A 545 -22.94 28.04 -36.36
N PRO A 546 -21.60 28.14 -36.46
CA PRO A 546 -20.58 27.21 -35.93
C PRO A 546 -20.29 27.39 -34.43
N PHE A 547 -20.05 26.28 -33.73
CA PHE A 547 -19.60 26.29 -32.34
C PHE A 547 -18.17 26.83 -32.23
N SER A 548 -17.86 27.55 -31.16
CA SER A 548 -16.46 27.74 -30.76
C SER A 548 -15.81 26.39 -30.37
N LEU A 549 -14.47 26.33 -30.41
CA LEU A 549 -13.73 25.13 -30.00
C LEU A 549 -14.08 24.70 -28.57
N GLU A 550 -14.16 25.66 -27.65
CA GLU A 550 -14.53 25.44 -26.25
C GLU A 550 -15.96 24.91 -26.09
N GLU A 551 -16.93 25.44 -26.85
CA GLU A 551 -18.30 24.93 -26.81
C GLU A 551 -18.40 23.52 -27.37
N ALA A 552 -17.62 23.19 -28.41
CA ALA A 552 -17.56 21.84 -28.92
C ALA A 552 -16.94 20.87 -27.89
N GLN A 553 -15.89 21.28 -27.15
CA GLN A 553 -15.35 20.51 -26.03
C GLN A 553 -16.39 20.29 -24.93
N ASP A 554 -17.10 21.33 -24.53
CA ASP A 554 -18.14 21.25 -23.49
C ASP A 554 -19.28 20.30 -23.91
N LEU A 555 -19.64 20.27 -25.20
CA LEU A 555 -20.62 19.31 -25.75
C LEU A 555 -20.11 17.87 -25.66
N LEU A 556 -18.86 17.62 -26.04
CA LEU A 556 -18.25 16.28 -25.94
C LEU A 556 -18.17 15.81 -24.49
N LYS A 557 -17.75 16.68 -23.57
CA LYS A 557 -17.72 16.43 -22.12
C LYS A 557 -19.11 16.15 -21.56
N ALA A 558 -20.14 16.87 -22.00
CA ALA A 558 -21.52 16.62 -21.61
C ALA A 558 -22.02 15.25 -22.12
N ASP A 559 -21.71 14.89 -23.36
CA ASP A 559 -22.04 13.60 -23.95
C ASP A 559 -21.30 12.46 -23.23
N GLN A 560 -20.03 12.65 -22.89
CA GLN A 560 -19.23 11.68 -22.14
C GLN A 560 -19.82 11.45 -20.74
N LEU A 561 -20.14 12.53 -20.04
CA LEU A 561 -20.77 12.47 -18.72
C LEU A 561 -22.14 11.77 -18.77
N GLU A 562 -22.95 12.05 -19.79
CA GLU A 562 -24.24 11.37 -19.97
C GLU A 562 -24.06 9.87 -20.27
N SER A 563 -23.07 9.51 -21.09
CA SER A 563 -22.75 8.12 -21.40
C SER A 563 -22.32 7.36 -20.14
N LEU A 564 -21.39 7.94 -19.38
CA LEU A 564 -20.92 7.39 -18.11
C LEU A 564 -22.08 7.19 -17.12
N ALA A 565 -22.91 8.22 -16.92
CA ALA A 565 -24.09 8.11 -16.05
C ALA A 565 -25.07 7.04 -16.53
N GLY A 566 -25.35 7.00 -17.84
CA GLY A 566 -26.21 5.99 -18.47
C GLY A 566 -25.69 4.57 -18.29
N ARG A 567 -24.40 4.34 -18.49
CA ARG A 567 -23.73 3.04 -18.26
C ARG A 567 -23.99 2.51 -16.85
N TRP A 568 -23.79 3.36 -15.85
CA TRP A 568 -23.98 2.96 -14.44
C TRP A 568 -25.47 2.87 -14.04
N ILE A 569 -26.37 3.65 -14.65
CA ILE A 569 -27.83 3.45 -14.49
C ILE A 569 -28.23 2.09 -15.05
N GLY A 570 -27.71 1.73 -16.23
CA GLY A 570 -27.89 0.40 -16.84
C GLY A 570 -27.45 -0.72 -15.89
N LYS A 571 -26.24 -0.61 -15.31
CA LYS A 571 -25.74 -1.55 -14.30
C LYS A 571 -26.66 -1.64 -13.08
N ALA A 572 -27.14 -0.51 -12.57
CA ALA A 572 -28.04 -0.48 -11.42
C ALA A 572 -29.38 -1.18 -11.70
N HIS A 573 -30.00 -0.90 -12.86
CA HIS A 573 -31.21 -1.58 -13.31
C HIS A 573 -30.98 -3.08 -13.47
N TRP A 574 -29.83 -3.47 -14.00
CA TRP A 574 -29.47 -4.88 -14.15
C TRP A 574 -29.39 -5.60 -12.79
N ILE A 575 -28.66 -5.04 -11.83
CA ILE A 575 -28.56 -5.58 -10.45
C ILE A 575 -29.94 -5.63 -9.78
N ALA A 576 -30.82 -4.68 -10.10
CA ALA A 576 -32.20 -4.63 -9.64
C ALA A 576 -33.17 -5.57 -10.40
N ARG A 577 -32.67 -6.37 -11.36
CA ARG A 577 -33.45 -7.29 -12.22
C ARG A 577 -34.47 -6.58 -13.12
N GLN A 578 -34.18 -5.36 -13.55
CA GLN A 578 -34.95 -4.60 -14.54
C GLN A 578 -34.24 -4.68 -15.89
N GLU A 579 -34.22 -5.88 -16.49
CA GLU A 579 -33.43 -6.23 -17.67
C GLU A 579 -33.71 -5.30 -18.87
N ASP A 580 -34.98 -5.13 -19.24
CA ASP A 580 -35.36 -4.29 -20.41
C ASP A 580 -34.87 -2.86 -20.27
N LYS A 581 -35.02 -2.27 -19.07
CA LYS A 581 -34.54 -0.91 -18.78
C LYS A 581 -33.02 -0.82 -18.81
N ALA A 582 -32.33 -1.86 -18.36
CA ALA A 582 -30.87 -1.89 -18.40
C ALA A 582 -30.35 -1.91 -19.84
N VAL A 583 -30.95 -2.74 -20.70
CA VAL A 583 -30.62 -2.82 -22.13
C VAL A 583 -30.87 -1.47 -22.82
N GLU A 584 -32.07 -0.90 -22.65
CA GLU A 584 -32.44 0.40 -23.23
C GLU A 584 -31.48 1.51 -22.80
N THR A 585 -31.14 1.56 -21.50
CA THR A 585 -30.24 2.59 -20.97
C THR A 585 -28.81 2.44 -21.51
N LEU A 586 -28.29 1.21 -21.59
CA LEU A 586 -26.94 0.94 -22.10
C LEU A 586 -26.82 1.24 -23.59
N GLN A 587 -27.85 0.90 -24.39
CA GLN A 587 -27.91 1.26 -25.80
C GLN A 587 -27.96 2.78 -25.98
N THR A 588 -28.76 3.47 -25.16
CA THR A 588 -28.82 4.93 -25.17
C THR A 588 -27.45 5.54 -24.85
N ALA A 589 -26.75 5.03 -23.83
CA ALA A 589 -25.40 5.50 -23.47
C ALA A 589 -24.36 5.27 -24.59
N ALA A 590 -24.44 4.12 -25.27
CA ALA A 590 -23.54 3.78 -26.38
C ALA A 590 -23.76 4.62 -27.64
N SER A 591 -25.00 5.05 -27.90
CA SER A 591 -25.38 5.82 -29.11
C SER A 591 -25.09 7.32 -29.04
N LEU A 592 -24.46 7.80 -27.96
CA LEU A 592 -24.12 9.21 -27.81
C LEU A 592 -23.02 9.65 -28.78
N ILE A 593 -22.11 8.75 -29.14
CA ILE A 593 -21.20 8.96 -30.25
C ILE A 593 -21.93 8.69 -31.57
N ASN A 594 -22.03 9.73 -32.41
CA ASN A 594 -22.60 9.59 -33.75
C ASN A 594 -21.81 10.38 -34.80
N GLU A 595 -21.84 9.88 -36.03
CA GLU A 595 -21.04 10.39 -37.14
C GLU A 595 -21.34 11.87 -37.45
N GLU A 596 -22.60 12.27 -37.33
CA GLU A 596 -23.04 13.62 -37.66
C GLU A 596 -22.54 14.68 -36.66
N LYS A 597 -22.57 14.39 -35.36
CA LYS A 597 -22.04 15.27 -34.31
C LYS A 597 -20.53 15.41 -34.43
N VAL A 598 -19.86 14.29 -34.59
CA VAL A 598 -18.41 14.21 -34.52
C VAL A 598 -17.77 14.80 -35.77
N LYS A 599 -18.37 14.65 -36.97
CA LYS A 599 -17.96 15.39 -38.18
C LYS A 599 -18.04 16.91 -38.04
N ARG A 600 -18.93 17.43 -37.19
CA ARG A 600 -19.04 18.87 -36.92
C ARG A 600 -18.01 19.37 -35.91
N MET A 601 -17.40 18.48 -35.12
CA MET A 601 -16.54 18.81 -33.97
C MET A 601 -15.09 18.35 -34.14
N PHE A 602 -14.76 17.55 -35.16
CA PHE A 602 -13.50 16.79 -35.21
C PHE A 602 -12.21 17.62 -35.32
N THR A 603 -12.23 18.81 -35.93
CA THR A 603 -10.99 19.54 -36.19
C THR A 603 -10.40 20.11 -34.89
N GLY A 604 -9.34 19.49 -34.37
CA GLY A 604 -8.61 19.92 -33.19
C GLY A 604 -9.14 19.41 -31.84
N LEU A 605 -10.07 18.43 -31.86
CA LEU A 605 -10.68 17.81 -30.65
C LEU A 605 -10.54 16.29 -30.65
N GLU A 606 -9.48 15.77 -31.23
CA GLU A 606 -9.27 14.34 -31.44
C GLU A 606 -9.29 13.56 -30.11
N GLU A 607 -8.67 14.09 -29.06
CA GLU A 607 -8.62 13.45 -27.73
C GLU A 607 -10.00 13.37 -27.05
N ASP A 608 -10.75 14.49 -27.02
CA ASP A 608 -12.10 14.53 -26.41
C ASP A 608 -13.07 13.58 -27.13
N VAL A 609 -12.94 13.43 -28.46
CA VAL A 609 -13.72 12.46 -29.25
C VAL A 609 -13.35 11.02 -28.89
N LEU A 610 -12.06 10.72 -28.71
CA LEU A 610 -11.60 9.39 -28.30
C LEU A 610 -12.06 9.03 -26.89
N ASP A 611 -12.07 9.99 -25.97
CA ASP A 611 -12.57 9.81 -24.61
C ASP A 611 -14.08 9.55 -24.56
N LEU A 612 -14.87 10.25 -25.39
CA LEU A 612 -16.29 9.93 -25.58
C LEU A 612 -16.47 8.54 -26.20
N ALA A 613 -15.66 8.21 -27.21
CA ALA A 613 -15.72 6.92 -27.88
C ALA A 613 -15.45 5.77 -26.91
N ALA A 614 -14.41 5.89 -26.08
CA ALA A 614 -14.08 4.90 -25.05
C ALA A 614 -15.27 4.67 -24.11
N GLU A 615 -15.91 5.73 -23.61
CA GLU A 615 -17.08 5.62 -22.73
C GLU A 615 -18.28 4.93 -23.39
N CYS A 616 -18.57 5.25 -24.66
CA CYS A 616 -19.60 4.56 -25.43
C CYS A 616 -19.26 3.07 -25.66
N LEU A 617 -18.01 2.76 -25.97
CA LEU A 617 -17.55 1.37 -26.14
C LEU A 617 -17.64 0.58 -24.84
N TYR A 618 -17.31 1.17 -23.69
CA TYR A 618 -17.51 0.49 -22.41
C TYR A 618 -18.98 0.24 -22.07
N ALA A 619 -19.90 1.10 -22.51
CA ALA A 619 -21.34 0.86 -22.33
C ALA A 619 -21.81 -0.36 -23.15
N LEU A 620 -21.34 -0.50 -24.39
CA LEU A 620 -21.58 -1.69 -25.22
C LEU A 620 -20.99 -2.94 -24.56
N HIS A 621 -19.78 -2.87 -24.06
CA HIS A 621 -19.11 -3.97 -23.36
C HIS A 621 -19.89 -4.44 -22.14
N MET A 622 -20.35 -3.50 -21.31
CA MET A 622 -21.17 -3.81 -20.16
C MET A 622 -22.49 -4.48 -20.57
N LEU A 623 -23.07 -4.12 -21.71
CA LEU A 623 -24.27 -4.76 -22.24
C LEU A 623 -24.02 -6.21 -22.68
N VAL A 624 -22.88 -6.48 -23.34
CA VAL A 624 -22.47 -7.85 -23.69
C VAL A 624 -22.28 -8.68 -22.43
N ASP A 625 -21.57 -8.15 -21.44
CA ASP A 625 -21.31 -8.80 -20.15
C ASP A 625 -22.58 -9.25 -19.45
N VAL A 626 -23.52 -8.31 -19.30
CA VAL A 626 -24.75 -8.58 -18.58
C VAL A 626 -25.61 -9.58 -19.35
N ALA A 627 -25.71 -9.46 -20.67
CA ALA A 627 -26.44 -10.40 -21.52
C ALA A 627 -25.83 -11.81 -21.45
N CYS A 628 -24.50 -11.95 -21.52
CA CYS A 628 -23.81 -13.23 -21.39
C CYS A 628 -24.00 -13.84 -20.00
N SER A 629 -23.86 -13.04 -18.93
CA SER A 629 -24.11 -13.49 -17.56
C SER A 629 -25.54 -13.98 -17.33
N GLN A 630 -26.51 -13.48 -18.09
CA GLN A 630 -27.88 -13.99 -18.06
C GLN A 630 -28.03 -15.26 -18.88
N LEU A 631 -27.41 -15.30 -20.06
CA LEU A 631 -27.41 -16.46 -20.94
C LEU A 631 -26.88 -17.71 -20.22
N GLU A 632 -25.83 -17.56 -19.42
CA GLU A 632 -25.25 -18.62 -18.56
C GLU A 632 -26.21 -19.12 -17.46
N LYS A 633 -27.10 -18.24 -16.96
CA LYS A 633 -28.06 -18.58 -15.90
C LYS A 633 -29.35 -19.20 -16.44
N LEU A 634 -29.58 -19.15 -17.74
CA LEU A 634 -30.79 -19.71 -18.33
C LEU A 634 -30.78 -21.24 -18.23
N VAL A 635 -31.86 -21.78 -17.66
CA VAL A 635 -32.12 -23.22 -17.70
C VAL A 635 -32.37 -23.64 -19.15
N GLN A 636 -32.03 -24.88 -19.48
CA GLN A 636 -32.23 -25.51 -20.80
C GLN A 636 -33.68 -25.45 -21.33
N SER A 637 -34.69 -25.03 -20.56
CA SER A 637 -36.07 -24.85 -21.02
C SER A 637 -36.35 -23.47 -21.68
N SER A 638 -35.43 -22.50 -21.60
CA SER A 638 -35.68 -21.10 -22.01
C SER A 638 -34.98 -20.70 -23.33
N ALA A 639 -35.17 -21.47 -24.42
CA ALA A 639 -34.53 -21.16 -25.73
C ALA A 639 -34.88 -19.76 -26.27
N PRO A 640 -36.16 -19.36 -26.35
CA PRO A 640 -36.53 -18.08 -26.96
C PRO A 640 -35.91 -16.87 -26.24
N LYS A 641 -35.81 -16.94 -24.90
CA LYS A 641 -35.16 -15.89 -24.11
C LYS A 641 -33.65 -15.85 -24.35
N GLY A 642 -33.01 -17.01 -24.51
CA GLY A 642 -31.59 -17.07 -24.83
C GLY A 642 -31.27 -16.62 -26.26
N ASP A 643 -32.10 -16.97 -27.24
CA ASP A 643 -31.95 -16.45 -28.61
C ASP A 643 -32.12 -14.92 -28.65
N ALA A 644 -33.07 -14.36 -27.90
CA ALA A 644 -33.22 -12.91 -27.76
C ALA A 644 -31.97 -12.24 -27.15
N LEU A 645 -31.37 -12.83 -26.11
CA LEU A 645 -30.11 -12.33 -25.52
C LEU A 645 -28.93 -12.43 -26.49
N VAL A 646 -28.85 -13.50 -27.29
CA VAL A 646 -27.83 -13.65 -28.33
C VAL A 646 -27.98 -12.59 -29.41
N GLU A 647 -29.21 -12.23 -29.81
CA GLU A 647 -29.43 -11.11 -30.74
C GLU A 647 -29.00 -9.77 -30.14
N VAL A 648 -29.22 -9.56 -28.83
CA VAL A 648 -28.68 -8.38 -28.13
C VAL A 648 -27.16 -8.37 -28.20
N VAL A 649 -26.48 -9.48 -27.90
CA VAL A 649 -25.01 -9.58 -27.98
C VAL A 649 -24.50 -9.32 -29.40
N LYS A 650 -25.10 -9.96 -30.41
CA LYS A 650 -24.76 -9.76 -31.83
C LYS A 650 -24.85 -8.29 -32.23
N GLN A 651 -26.00 -7.67 -31.95
CA GLN A 651 -26.23 -6.27 -32.30
C GLN A 651 -25.23 -5.36 -31.59
N THR A 652 -24.94 -5.63 -30.31
CA THR A 652 -24.02 -4.83 -29.50
C THR A 652 -22.57 -4.91 -30.00
N LEU A 653 -22.09 -6.12 -30.35
CA LEU A 653 -20.74 -6.31 -30.90
C LEU A 653 -20.62 -5.76 -32.34
N HIS A 654 -21.70 -5.80 -33.11
CA HIS A 654 -21.77 -5.14 -34.41
C HIS A 654 -21.65 -3.62 -34.26
N ASP A 655 -22.38 -3.03 -33.32
CA ASP A 655 -22.31 -1.60 -33.05
C ASP A 655 -20.93 -1.19 -32.50
N HIS A 656 -20.25 -2.05 -31.73
CA HIS A 656 -18.86 -1.83 -31.34
C HIS A 656 -17.94 -1.70 -32.57
N ASN A 657 -18.01 -2.66 -33.51
CA ASN A 657 -17.18 -2.63 -34.72
C ASN A 657 -17.46 -1.38 -35.56
N LYS A 658 -18.72 -0.97 -35.68
CA LYS A 658 -19.06 0.31 -36.35
C LYS A 658 -18.42 1.50 -35.66
N THR A 659 -18.41 1.55 -34.33
CA THR A 659 -17.74 2.63 -33.60
C THR A 659 -16.23 2.62 -33.85
N LEU A 660 -15.57 1.46 -33.92
CA LEU A 660 -14.14 1.38 -34.26
C LEU A 660 -13.85 1.83 -35.69
N GLU A 661 -14.63 1.35 -36.67
CA GLU A 661 -14.53 1.78 -38.07
C GLU A 661 -14.73 3.30 -38.18
N PHE A 662 -15.69 3.83 -37.43
CA PHE A 662 -15.98 5.25 -37.36
C PHE A 662 -14.78 6.05 -36.83
N ILE A 663 -14.16 5.63 -35.72
CA ILE A 663 -12.95 6.27 -35.18
C ILE A 663 -11.82 6.21 -36.23
N HIS A 664 -11.60 5.05 -36.84
CA HIS A 664 -10.53 4.84 -37.82
C HIS A 664 -10.68 5.74 -39.06
N GLN A 665 -11.91 5.91 -39.56
CA GLN A 665 -12.18 6.71 -40.75
C GLN A 665 -12.04 8.21 -40.52
N ASN A 666 -12.28 8.68 -39.30
CA ASN A 666 -12.31 10.12 -39.00
C ASN A 666 -11.04 10.60 -38.27
N ASN A 667 -10.21 9.70 -37.75
CA ASN A 667 -9.00 10.05 -37.01
C ASN A 667 -7.73 9.66 -37.78
N GLY A 668 -7.37 10.47 -38.78
CA GLY A 668 -6.29 10.16 -39.73
C GLY A 668 -4.86 10.14 -39.14
N ASN A 669 -4.68 10.67 -37.92
CA ASN A 669 -3.36 10.76 -37.26
C ASN A 669 -3.21 9.84 -36.04
N VAL A 670 -4.30 9.31 -35.48
CA VAL A 670 -4.24 8.47 -34.28
C VAL A 670 -4.07 7.01 -34.68
N ASN A 671 -3.06 6.38 -34.09
CA ASN A 671 -2.91 4.94 -34.18
C ASN A 671 -4.02 4.27 -33.36
N LEU A 672 -5.02 3.70 -34.05
CA LEU A 672 -6.13 3.01 -33.41
C LEU A 672 -5.66 1.89 -32.47
N GLU A 673 -4.55 1.22 -32.80
CA GLU A 673 -3.99 0.17 -31.94
C GLU A 673 -3.49 0.74 -30.60
N ASP A 674 -2.87 1.92 -30.61
CA ASP A 674 -2.38 2.57 -29.39
C ASP A 674 -3.56 3.03 -28.52
N PHE A 675 -4.61 3.59 -29.12
CA PHE A 675 -5.86 3.94 -28.40
C PHE A 675 -6.51 2.73 -27.75
N LEU A 676 -6.67 1.63 -28.51
CA LEU A 676 -7.25 0.39 -28.00
C LEU A 676 -6.41 -0.19 -26.86
N LEU A 677 -5.08 -0.15 -26.99
CA LEU A 677 -4.16 -0.62 -25.96
C LEU A 677 -4.22 0.25 -24.70
N GLU A 678 -4.22 1.58 -24.84
CA GLU A 678 -4.30 2.54 -23.73
C GLU A 678 -5.58 2.35 -22.92
N LYS A 679 -6.71 2.14 -23.60
CA LYS A 679 -8.03 1.99 -22.97
C LYS A 679 -8.41 0.53 -22.66
N ASP A 680 -7.51 -0.45 -22.85
CA ASP A 680 -7.77 -1.90 -22.66
C ASP A 680 -9.03 -2.37 -23.41
N LEU A 681 -9.21 -1.93 -24.66
CA LEU A 681 -10.34 -2.25 -25.53
C LEU A 681 -9.93 -3.33 -26.56
N PRO A 682 -10.81 -4.32 -26.83
CA PRO A 682 -10.52 -5.38 -27.79
C PRO A 682 -10.58 -4.86 -29.22
N THR A 683 -9.77 -5.48 -30.07
CA THR A 683 -9.75 -5.25 -31.51
C THR A 683 -10.98 -5.83 -32.19
N SER A 684 -11.26 -5.36 -33.42
CA SER A 684 -12.36 -5.91 -34.23
C SER A 684 -12.23 -7.43 -34.45
N VAL A 685 -11.00 -7.92 -34.64
CA VAL A 685 -10.71 -9.35 -34.81
C VAL A 685 -11.05 -10.14 -33.55
N GLU A 686 -10.68 -9.64 -32.37
CA GLU A 686 -11.00 -10.27 -31.09
C GLU A 686 -12.51 -10.32 -30.86
N ILE A 687 -13.24 -9.27 -31.25
CA ILE A 687 -14.70 -9.21 -31.16
C ILE A 687 -15.38 -10.23 -32.07
N THR A 688 -14.94 -10.36 -33.32
CA THR A 688 -15.48 -11.37 -34.23
C THR A 688 -15.25 -12.77 -33.70
N ASN A 689 -14.03 -13.06 -33.21
CA ASN A 689 -13.71 -14.34 -32.59
C ASN A 689 -14.56 -14.61 -31.34
N HIS A 690 -14.85 -13.57 -30.55
CA HIS A 690 -15.68 -13.65 -29.36
C HIS A 690 -17.14 -13.96 -29.70
N LEU A 691 -17.71 -13.25 -30.68
CA LEU A 691 -19.06 -13.51 -31.17
C LEU A 691 -19.21 -14.95 -31.67
N ASP A 692 -18.26 -15.42 -32.49
CA ASP A 692 -18.25 -16.79 -33.02
C ASP A 692 -18.23 -17.83 -31.89
N SER A 693 -17.47 -17.56 -30.83
CA SER A 693 -17.37 -18.44 -29.66
C SER A 693 -18.69 -18.51 -28.89
N ILE A 694 -19.37 -17.38 -28.69
CA ILE A 694 -20.70 -17.32 -28.05
C ILE A 694 -21.74 -18.05 -28.90
N LEU A 695 -21.75 -17.84 -30.21
CA LEU A 695 -22.70 -18.48 -31.11
C LEU A 695 -22.50 -19.99 -31.16
N LYS A 696 -21.24 -20.46 -31.26
CA LYS A 696 -20.92 -21.90 -31.20
C LYS A 696 -21.36 -22.51 -29.88
N TRP A 697 -21.07 -21.86 -28.76
CA TRP A 697 -21.47 -22.33 -27.43
C TRP A 697 -22.99 -22.43 -27.29
N TRP A 698 -23.72 -21.36 -27.63
CA TRP A 698 -25.18 -21.33 -27.52
C TRP A 698 -25.86 -22.34 -28.46
N ASN A 699 -25.38 -22.46 -29.70
CA ASN A 699 -25.89 -23.46 -30.64
C ASN A 699 -25.62 -24.89 -30.15
N GLY A 700 -24.44 -25.17 -29.60
CA GLY A 700 -24.14 -26.46 -28.96
C GLY A 700 -25.09 -26.79 -27.80
N LEU A 701 -25.41 -25.80 -26.96
CA LEU A 701 -26.42 -25.93 -25.89
C LEU A 701 -27.84 -26.19 -26.43
N LYS A 702 -28.20 -25.63 -27.60
CA LYS A 702 -29.48 -25.91 -28.27
C LYS A 702 -29.50 -27.31 -28.89
N GLU A 703 -28.42 -27.73 -29.54
CA GLU A 703 -28.29 -29.03 -30.19
C GLU A 703 -28.33 -30.19 -29.19
N GLN A 704 -27.78 -30.01 -27.99
CA GLN A 704 -27.92 -30.97 -26.88
C GLN A 704 -29.38 -31.24 -26.48
N ARG A 705 -30.33 -30.36 -26.81
CA ARG A 705 -31.78 -30.58 -26.60
C ARG A 705 -32.38 -31.54 -27.62
N HIS A 706 -31.75 -31.71 -28.78
CA HIS A 706 -32.25 -32.52 -29.88
C HIS A 706 -31.65 -33.94 -29.91
N CYS A 707 -30.90 -34.35 -28.89
CA CYS A 707 -30.52 -35.75 -28.68
C CYS A 707 -31.53 -36.45 -27.74
N PRO A 708 -32.53 -37.18 -28.28
CA PRO A 708 -33.39 -38.04 -27.47
C PRO A 708 -32.68 -39.37 -27.20
N LEU A 709 -31.66 -39.37 -26.33
CA LEU A 709 -31.04 -40.61 -25.89
C LEU A 709 -31.01 -40.68 -24.36
N LEU A 710 -31.84 -41.61 -23.86
CA LEU A 710 -31.89 -42.20 -22.52
C LEU A 710 -32.35 -41.26 -21.41
N VAL A 711 -33.67 -41.18 -21.28
CA VAL A 711 -34.35 -41.02 -19.99
C VAL A 711 -33.94 -42.22 -19.12
N ASP A 712 -32.89 -42.04 -18.32
CA ASP A 712 -32.56 -42.95 -17.24
C ASP A 712 -33.39 -42.55 -16.01
N THR A 713 -34.44 -43.32 -15.73
CA THR A 713 -35.46 -43.06 -14.71
C THR A 713 -34.97 -43.21 -13.25
N ASN A 714 -33.67 -43.27 -12.97
CA ASN A 714 -33.18 -43.71 -11.64
C ASN A 714 -32.21 -42.77 -10.89
N SER A 715 -32.12 -41.49 -11.22
CA SER A 715 -31.28 -40.53 -10.43
C SER A 715 -32.05 -39.38 -9.77
N HIS A 716 -33.33 -39.57 -9.45
CA HIS A 716 -34.09 -38.68 -8.56
C HIS A 716 -33.94 -39.12 -7.10
N GLN A 717 -32.77 -38.89 -6.48
CA GLN A 717 -32.71 -38.86 -5.00
C GLN A 717 -31.53 -38.12 -4.33
N GLN A 718 -30.64 -37.42 -5.06
CA GLN A 718 -29.50 -36.72 -4.42
C GLN A 718 -29.31 -35.23 -4.74
N ARG A 719 -30.32 -34.54 -5.29
CA ARG A 719 -30.26 -33.08 -5.51
C ARG A 719 -31.45 -32.28 -4.98
N HIS A 720 -32.08 -32.73 -3.90
CA HIS A 720 -33.00 -31.88 -3.13
C HIS A 720 -32.57 -31.79 -1.67
N HIS A 721 -31.58 -30.92 -1.41
CA HIS A 721 -31.51 -30.19 -0.15
C HIS A 721 -30.66 -28.92 -0.36
N ILE A 722 -31.33 -27.83 -0.71
CA ILE A 722 -31.26 -26.46 -0.15
C ILE A 722 -32.09 -25.59 -1.11
N GLN A 723 -33.41 -25.73 -0.99
CA GLN A 723 -34.38 -24.72 -1.38
C GLN A 723 -35.46 -24.80 -0.30
N ARG A 724 -35.46 -23.81 0.60
CA ARG A 724 -36.65 -23.52 1.40
C ARG A 724 -37.36 -22.38 0.71
N ASP A 725 -38.45 -22.73 0.04
CA ASP A 725 -39.50 -21.82 -0.35
C ASP A 725 -40.04 -21.09 0.88
N LEU A 726 -40.29 -19.79 0.71
CA LEU A 726 -41.40 -19.09 1.37
C LEU A 726 -41.82 -17.93 0.46
N SER A 727 -42.73 -18.21 -0.46
CA SER A 727 -43.62 -17.20 -1.03
C SER A 727 -45.04 -17.76 -1.08
N SER A 728 -45.88 -17.38 -0.11
CA SER A 728 -47.28 -16.99 -0.32
C SER A 728 -48.01 -16.86 1.02
N ALA A 729 -48.35 -15.64 1.42
CA ALA A 729 -49.59 -15.35 2.14
C ALA A 729 -49.90 -13.85 2.05
N THR A 730 -50.94 -13.54 1.30
CA THR A 730 -51.61 -12.24 1.20
C THR A 730 -52.43 -11.92 2.44
N THR A 731 -52.47 -10.62 2.77
CA THR A 731 -53.54 -9.84 3.45
C THR A 731 -54.00 -10.22 4.86
N ASN A 732 -53.71 -9.37 5.86
CA ASN A 732 -54.73 -8.50 6.49
C ASN A 732 -54.17 -7.49 7.53
N LYS A 733 -54.97 -6.46 7.76
CA LYS A 733 -54.76 -5.19 8.48
C LYS A 733 -54.67 -5.29 10.01
N PHE A 734 -54.25 -4.15 10.59
CA PHE A 734 -54.52 -3.57 11.93
C PHE A 734 -53.62 -3.98 13.11
N GLY A 735 -53.24 -2.97 13.91
CA GLY A 735 -53.11 -3.12 15.36
C GLY A 735 -51.85 -2.58 16.03
N MET A 736 -51.84 -1.27 16.23
CA MET A 736 -51.25 -0.50 17.35
C MET A 736 -50.79 -1.22 18.65
N VAL A 737 -49.71 -0.67 19.25
CA VAL A 737 -49.53 -0.27 20.68
C VAL A 737 -48.66 -1.12 21.65
N SER A 738 -47.70 -0.38 22.23
CA SER A 738 -47.10 -0.34 23.59
C SER A 738 -46.22 -1.46 24.19
N ASP A 739 -45.05 -0.97 24.63
CA ASP A 739 -44.49 -0.98 25.99
C ASP A 739 -43.87 -2.22 26.65
N GLN A 740 -42.64 -1.96 27.14
CA GLN A 740 -42.04 -2.29 28.45
C GLN A 740 -41.87 -3.77 28.82
N ALA A 741 -40.91 -4.22 29.64
CA ALA A 741 -39.64 -3.74 30.18
C ALA A 741 -39.10 -4.93 31.06
N VAL A 742 -37.84 -4.84 31.55
CA VAL A 742 -37.32 -5.54 32.76
C VAL A 742 -37.10 -7.08 32.62
N SER A 743 -36.09 -7.77 33.17
CA SER A 743 -34.73 -7.56 33.69
C SER A 743 -34.20 -8.92 34.21
N TYR A 744 -32.88 -9.04 34.42
CA TYR A 744 -32.19 -9.97 35.36
C TYR A 744 -32.31 -11.50 35.06
N HIS A 745 -31.35 -12.41 35.32
CA HIS A 745 -30.17 -12.46 36.20
C HIS A 745 -29.27 -13.68 35.78
N SER A 746 -27.96 -13.55 36.01
CA SER A 746 -27.06 -14.54 36.64
C SER A 746 -26.56 -15.84 35.95
N ILE A 747 -25.22 -15.84 35.80
CA ILE A 747 -24.14 -16.86 35.75
C ILE A 747 -24.25 -18.03 36.79
N PRO A 748 -23.26 -18.97 36.98
CA PRO A 748 -22.48 -19.94 36.16
C PRO A 748 -22.58 -21.41 36.67
N SER A 749 -21.91 -22.40 36.03
CA SER A 749 -20.91 -23.36 36.61
C SER A 749 -20.73 -24.61 35.70
N TRP A 750 -19.51 -25.01 35.31
CA TRP A 750 -18.60 -26.05 35.87
C TRP A 750 -18.91 -27.53 35.55
N GLY A 751 -17.84 -28.27 35.21
CA GLY A 751 -17.70 -29.75 35.31
C GLY A 751 -17.73 -30.50 33.97
N SER A 752 -16.61 -30.90 33.35
CA SER A 752 -15.68 -32.02 33.67
C SER A 752 -16.19 -33.44 33.34
N SER A 753 -15.48 -34.16 32.46
CA SER A 753 -15.11 -35.59 32.52
C SER A 753 -14.53 -36.01 31.14
N GLN A 754 -13.26 -36.37 30.98
CA GLN A 754 -12.52 -37.60 31.33
C GLN A 754 -12.94 -38.90 30.61
N GLY A 755 -11.91 -39.57 30.05
CA GLY A 755 -11.87 -40.98 29.59
C GLY A 755 -11.48 -41.09 28.12
N ARG A 756 -10.23 -41.32 27.67
CA ARG A 756 -9.16 -42.30 27.99
C ARG A 756 -9.55 -43.76 27.68
N ARG A 757 -9.00 -44.29 26.57
CA ARG A 757 -8.19 -45.55 26.41
C ARG A 757 -8.37 -46.12 24.98
N GLN A 758 -7.26 -46.24 24.22
CA GLN A 758 -6.48 -47.48 23.94
C GLN A 758 -7.24 -48.45 23.02
N SER A 759 -6.68 -49.14 22.03
CA SER A 759 -5.30 -49.35 21.55
C SER A 759 -5.37 -50.17 20.25
N SER A 760 -4.30 -50.09 19.43
CA SER A 760 -3.61 -51.26 18.81
C SER A 760 -4.46 -52.19 17.91
N GLN A 761 -4.18 -52.47 16.65
CA GLN A 761 -2.96 -53.12 16.15
C GLN A 761 -3.14 -53.37 14.64
N ARG A 762 -2.03 -53.36 13.91
CA ARG A 762 -1.86 -53.78 12.52
C ARG A 762 -1.91 -55.32 12.43
N PRO A 763 -2.28 -55.92 11.28
CA PRO A 763 -1.24 -56.62 10.52
C PRO A 763 -1.43 -56.61 8.98
N THR A 764 -0.51 -57.33 8.34
CA THR A 764 0.04 -57.28 6.99
C THR A 764 -0.61 -58.20 5.92
N LYS A 765 -0.52 -57.76 4.67
CA LYS A 765 -0.43 -58.43 3.33
C LYS A 765 -0.66 -59.95 3.19
N ALA A 766 -1.52 -60.33 2.22
CA ALA A 766 -1.23 -61.26 1.10
C ALA A 766 -2.39 -61.25 0.05
N PRO A 767 -2.17 -61.69 -1.21
CA PRO A 767 -2.91 -61.24 -2.39
C PRO A 767 -3.95 -62.24 -2.90
N SER A 768 -4.99 -61.76 -3.60
CA SER A 768 -5.89 -62.59 -4.41
C SER A 768 -6.17 -61.93 -5.76
N GLN A 769 -5.79 -62.62 -6.83
CA GLN A 769 -6.24 -62.39 -8.19
C GLN A 769 -7.76 -62.57 -8.25
N ASN A 770 -8.47 -61.62 -8.86
CA ASN A 770 -9.75 -61.86 -9.50
C ASN A 770 -9.94 -60.81 -10.61
N SER A 771 -9.87 -61.29 -11.84
CA SER A 771 -10.19 -60.59 -13.07
C SER A 771 -11.71 -60.31 -13.13
N PHE A 772 -12.08 -59.03 -13.14
CA PHE A 772 -13.41 -58.56 -13.55
C PHE A 772 -13.31 -58.01 -14.99
N PRO A 773 -14.35 -58.20 -15.83
CA PRO A 773 -14.37 -57.69 -17.20
C PRO A 773 -14.47 -56.16 -17.21
N GLU A 774 -13.78 -55.54 -18.16
CA GLU A 774 -13.86 -54.09 -18.44
C GLU A 774 -15.31 -53.67 -18.73
N PRO A 775 -15.81 -52.59 -18.10
CA PRO A 775 -17.02 -51.94 -18.58
C PRO A 775 -16.70 -51.22 -19.89
N ILE A 776 -17.52 -51.48 -20.91
CA ILE A 776 -17.53 -50.74 -22.16
C ILE A 776 -17.66 -49.25 -21.82
N SER A 777 -16.62 -48.48 -22.14
CA SER A 777 -16.60 -47.03 -21.99
C SER A 777 -17.60 -46.42 -22.96
N ASP A 778 -18.74 -45.95 -22.44
CA ASP A 778 -19.57 -45.00 -23.16
C ASP A 778 -18.72 -43.77 -23.53
N PRO A 779 -18.91 -43.20 -24.74
CA PRO A 779 -18.18 -42.00 -25.14
C PRO A 779 -18.55 -40.86 -24.20
N PHE A 780 -17.62 -40.51 -23.31
CA PHE A 780 -17.74 -39.35 -22.44
C PHE A 780 -17.77 -38.11 -23.32
N ILE A 781 -18.96 -37.61 -23.64
CA ILE A 781 -19.12 -36.28 -24.24
C ILE A 781 -18.78 -35.30 -23.11
N PRO A 782 -17.64 -34.58 -23.17
CA PRO A 782 -17.31 -33.63 -22.13
C PRO A 782 -18.44 -32.59 -22.05
N PRO A 783 -18.82 -32.15 -20.84
CA PRO A 783 -19.83 -31.10 -20.71
C PRO A 783 -19.39 -29.89 -21.53
N ILE A 784 -20.26 -29.41 -22.42
CA ILE A 784 -20.03 -28.16 -23.16
C ILE A 784 -20.06 -27.03 -22.13
N THR A 785 -18.88 -26.67 -21.64
CA THR A 785 -18.70 -25.52 -20.76
C THR A 785 -18.78 -24.24 -21.60
N PRO A 786 -19.27 -23.13 -21.04
CA PRO A 786 -19.07 -21.82 -21.67
C PRO A 786 -17.58 -21.61 -21.99
N PRO A 787 -17.24 -20.82 -23.03
CA PRO A 787 -15.86 -20.52 -23.38
C PRO A 787 -15.09 -20.04 -22.14
N THR A 788 -14.06 -20.79 -21.73
CA THR A 788 -13.28 -20.49 -20.52
C THR A 788 -12.35 -19.31 -20.69
N ASP A 789 -12.08 -18.91 -21.94
CA ASP A 789 -11.29 -17.74 -22.31
C ASP A 789 -12.00 -16.41 -22.01
N TYR A 790 -13.25 -16.48 -21.54
CA TYR A 790 -14.01 -15.35 -21.03
C TYR A 790 -14.56 -15.66 -19.64
N ARG A 791 -13.82 -15.21 -18.62
CA ARG A 791 -14.47 -14.80 -17.38
C ARG A 791 -15.14 -13.46 -17.67
N LEU A 792 -16.32 -13.20 -17.11
CA LEU A 792 -17.11 -11.97 -17.29
C LEU A 792 -16.17 -10.75 -17.31
N TRP A 793 -16.36 -9.71 -18.13
CA TRP A 793 -15.47 -8.52 -18.08
C TRP A 793 -15.55 -7.76 -16.74
N GLY A 794 -16.42 -8.18 -15.81
CA GLY A 794 -16.37 -7.87 -14.37
C GLY A 794 -15.69 -8.90 -13.44
N ASP A 795 -15.31 -10.09 -13.91
CA ASP A 795 -14.65 -11.13 -13.11
C ASP A 795 -13.19 -10.81 -12.79
N LYS A 796 -12.50 -10.01 -13.62
CA LYS A 796 -11.21 -9.42 -13.20
C LYS A 796 -11.38 -8.47 -11.99
N LEU A 797 -12.59 -7.96 -11.73
CA LEU A 797 -12.95 -7.20 -10.52
C LEU A 797 -13.58 -8.08 -9.41
N PHE A 798 -13.97 -9.32 -9.70
CA PHE A 798 -14.62 -10.24 -8.75
C PHE A 798 -13.73 -11.37 -8.22
N TRP A 799 -12.47 -11.44 -8.64
CA TRP A 799 -11.51 -12.51 -8.27
C TRP A 799 -10.98 -12.46 -6.81
N VAL A 800 -11.81 -12.02 -5.86
CA VAL A 800 -11.50 -12.05 -4.42
C VAL A 800 -12.23 -13.16 -3.66
N TYR A 801 -13.24 -13.83 -4.22
CA TYR A 801 -14.07 -14.75 -3.42
C TYR A 801 -14.00 -16.25 -3.73
N TYR A 802 -13.34 -16.70 -4.80
CA TYR A 802 -13.24 -18.15 -5.10
C TYR A 802 -11.82 -18.75 -5.03
N GLU A 803 -10.77 -17.93 -4.99
CA GLU A 803 -9.38 -18.39 -4.80
C GLU A 803 -8.84 -18.28 -3.37
N GLN A 804 -9.65 -17.87 -2.39
CA GLN A 804 -9.20 -17.82 -0.99
C GLN A 804 -8.87 -19.18 -0.36
N LYS A 805 -9.01 -20.30 -1.10
CA LYS A 805 -8.51 -21.60 -0.66
C LYS A 805 -7.29 -22.13 -1.41
N HIS A 806 -6.99 -21.65 -2.62
CA HIS A 806 -5.79 -22.07 -3.35
C HIS A 806 -5.35 -20.96 -4.30
N GLN A 807 -4.08 -20.55 -4.14
CA GLN A 807 -3.32 -19.57 -4.94
C GLN A 807 -3.55 -18.09 -4.61
N LYS A 808 -2.48 -17.43 -4.15
CA LYS A 808 -2.36 -15.97 -4.04
C LYS A 808 -1.46 -15.52 -5.19
N VAL A 809 -2.06 -15.12 -6.30
CA VAL A 809 -1.43 -14.29 -7.33
C VAL A 809 -2.20 -12.97 -7.34
N ALA A 810 -1.61 -11.93 -6.77
CA ALA A 810 -2.12 -10.58 -6.91
C ALA A 810 -1.54 -10.00 -8.20
N ASN A 811 -2.32 -10.01 -9.28
CA ASN A 811 -2.05 -9.17 -10.44
C ASN A 811 -2.22 -7.71 -10.01
N LYS A 812 -1.11 -6.96 -9.95
CA LYS A 812 -1.13 -5.52 -10.12
C LYS A 812 -1.39 -5.26 -11.61
N SER A 813 -2.65 -5.06 -11.96
CA SER A 813 -3.03 -4.24 -13.11
C SER A 813 -3.99 -3.19 -12.57
N SER A 814 -3.45 -2.23 -11.82
CA SER A 814 -4.13 -0.95 -11.61
C SER A 814 -4.03 -0.18 -12.92
N LEU A 815 -4.89 -0.54 -13.87
CA LEU A 815 -5.22 0.38 -14.96
C LEU A 815 -5.80 1.63 -14.28
N PRO A 816 -5.28 2.84 -14.55
CA PRO A 816 -6.05 4.04 -14.30
C PRO A 816 -7.29 3.95 -15.20
N TYR A 817 -8.40 3.48 -14.62
CA TYR A 817 -9.71 3.65 -15.23
C TYR A 817 -9.92 5.15 -15.42
N PRO A 818 -10.43 5.63 -16.56
CA PRO A 818 -10.45 7.04 -16.87
C PRO A 818 -11.17 7.79 -15.75
N SER A 819 -10.37 8.49 -14.95
CA SER A 819 -10.88 9.65 -14.24
C SER A 819 -11.33 10.59 -15.34
N CYS A 820 -12.55 11.10 -15.28
CA CYS A 820 -12.83 12.38 -15.93
C CYS A 820 -12.03 13.55 -15.28
N ALA A 821 -10.91 13.29 -14.59
CA ALA A 821 -9.95 14.31 -14.23
C ALA A 821 -8.96 14.43 -15.40
N PRO A 822 -8.68 15.66 -15.89
CA PRO A 822 -7.70 15.87 -16.95
C PRO A 822 -6.31 15.39 -16.51
N PRO A 823 -5.44 15.00 -17.46
CA PRO A 823 -4.03 14.78 -17.17
C PRO A 823 -3.40 16.05 -16.56
N PHE A 824 -2.32 15.84 -15.81
CA PHE A 824 -1.53 16.89 -15.17
C PHE A 824 -1.11 17.95 -16.22
N PRO A 825 -1.42 19.26 -16.05
CA PRO A 825 -1.02 20.28 -17.02
C PRO A 825 0.50 20.33 -17.17
N GLU A 826 1.00 20.27 -18.41
CA GLU A 826 2.44 20.32 -18.73
C GLU A 826 3.12 21.58 -18.17
N GLU A 827 2.35 22.64 -17.91
CA GLU A 827 2.79 23.92 -17.34
C GLU A 827 3.37 23.81 -15.91
N PHE A 828 3.18 22.68 -15.22
CA PHE A 828 3.70 22.42 -13.87
C PHE A 828 4.78 21.32 -13.80
N GLN A 829 5.29 20.84 -14.93
CA GLN A 829 6.48 19.98 -14.93
C GLN A 829 7.72 20.86 -14.77
N THR A 830 8.41 20.73 -13.63
CA THR A 830 9.73 21.38 -13.46
C THR A 830 10.72 20.79 -14.45
N PRO A 831 11.56 21.61 -15.11
CA PRO A 831 12.54 21.09 -16.05
C PRO A 831 13.62 20.31 -15.30
N GLU A 832 13.86 19.07 -15.72
CA GLU A 832 15.14 18.37 -15.48
C GLU A 832 16.23 18.86 -16.44
#